data_AF-A0A497BMZ5-F1
#
_entry.id   AF-A0A497BMZ5-F1
#
_cell.length_a   1.000
_cell.length_b   1.000
_cell.length_c   1.000
_cell.angle_alpha   90.00
_cell.angle_beta   90.00
_cell.angle_gamma   90.00
#
_symmetry.space_group_name_H-M   'P 1'
#
loop_
_entity.id
_entity.type
_entity.pdbx_description
1 polymer ?
#
loop_
_entity_poly.entity_id
_entity_poly.type
_entity_poly.pdbx_seq_one_letter_code
_entity_poly.pdbx_strand_id
1 'polypeptide(L)'
;GLDHFDWPTFLLALAVAALVTLPWPVTGALGDVLTSLELIFQTLATVIPQLLLFWGVIFYLLTSTFKRPWLTALTTILLYGLSTLGAVLPAADWGALGDGLLLLPLALLLTELRARRGGVYPLLLLAFCYRVAPLLFVDPRDALAQGIPEPQHILSHSIIIVTMAVIGPALWGGRRLLLALRDSVRLPSWAWLTAAALAALLLWGVWGGLYLFAGQPGFANDGFLIIMEEQADLGAAQNIADREARSQYVYETLVETAERTQAPLRAELDEMDVPYRPYYIINMIRVDGARWLMRRFEGQEGVAQVILNPNVREYPRRVPIPYGGDTGPVGEVQANLATIHADAAWALGITGEGIVVAGQDTGYDWTHPALKPHYRGWDGQSAAHDYNWHDAWDDVAVPFDDDSHGTHTMGTVLGDDGAGNRTGVAPGARWIGCRNMRRGFGNPGAYAECMEFFLAPYPYAGDPFSDGDVSRAPNVVNNSWGCPDFEGCFPDTLEPAVEALRAAGIMMVVSAGNDGPGCATVTTPPANYDAAFSVGATGNGGSIVSFSSRGPADGLVKPDISAPGEYVRSSVPGGGYGYAGGTSMAGPHVTGVVALLWSADPALIGDIDATERLICQTAVPKPVENVCTVADEVPEGPFSSLLSDSVCACGGVTGVPNDVYGCGFIDAGTAVEEALRP
;
A
#
# COMPACT_ATOMS: atom_id res chain seq x y z
N GLY A 1 25.39 24.90 -31.40
CA GLY A 1 24.11 24.16 -31.23
C GLY A 1 23.20 24.77 -30.19
N LEU A 2 23.76 25.48 -29.20
CA LEU A 2 23.05 26.33 -28.25
C LEU A 2 22.77 27.74 -28.81
N ASP A 3 23.41 28.08 -29.94
CA ASP A 3 23.55 29.44 -30.45
C ASP A 3 22.34 29.93 -31.27
N HIS A 4 21.32 29.08 -31.46
CA HIS A 4 20.13 29.43 -32.24
C HIS A 4 18.84 28.92 -31.58
N PHE A 5 17.98 29.85 -31.16
CA PHE A 5 16.66 29.60 -30.61
C PHE A 5 15.60 29.85 -31.68
N ASP A 6 14.76 28.83 -31.96
CA ASP A 6 13.71 28.88 -32.97
C ASP A 6 12.33 28.93 -32.31
N TRP A 7 11.78 30.14 -32.18
CA TRP A 7 10.52 30.41 -31.47
C TRP A 7 9.32 29.59 -31.97
N PRO A 8 9.04 29.47 -33.28
CA PRO A 8 7.93 28.66 -33.78
C PRO A 8 8.03 27.20 -33.37
N THR A 9 9.23 26.61 -33.45
CA THR A 9 9.45 25.21 -33.06
C THR A 9 9.33 25.02 -31.55
N PHE A 10 9.80 25.99 -30.75
CA PHE A 10 9.63 25.95 -29.30
C PHE A 10 8.15 26.02 -28.89
N LEU A 11 7.37 26.93 -29.48
CA LEU A 11 5.93 27.06 -29.21
C LEU A 11 5.14 25.82 -29.64
N LEU A 12 5.52 25.21 -30.77
CA LEU A 12 4.96 23.93 -31.17
C LEU A 12 5.28 22.82 -30.17
N ALA A 13 6.52 22.73 -29.69
CA ALA A 13 6.89 21.76 -28.66
C ALA A 13 6.10 21.98 -27.36
N LEU A 14 5.86 23.23 -26.97
CA LEU A 14 5.03 23.58 -25.82
C LEU A 14 3.57 23.13 -25.99
N ALA A 15 3.00 23.29 -27.18
CA ALA A 15 1.66 22.79 -27.51
C ALA A 15 1.58 21.26 -27.46
N VAL A 16 2.59 20.57 -28.01
CA VAL A 16 2.64 19.10 -27.98
C VAL A 16 2.84 18.59 -26.55
N ALA A 17 3.66 19.26 -25.75
CA ALA A 17 3.84 18.91 -24.34
C ALA A 17 2.53 18.95 -23.55
N ALA A 18 1.67 19.95 -23.79
CA ALA A 18 0.34 20.01 -23.19
C ALA A 18 -0.53 18.82 -23.61
N LEU A 19 -0.53 18.45 -24.89
CA LEU A 19 -1.30 17.29 -25.39
C LEU A 19 -0.83 15.97 -24.81
N VAL A 20 0.49 15.79 -24.71
CA VAL A 20 1.12 14.57 -24.17
C VAL A 20 0.90 14.42 -22.67
N THR A 21 0.73 15.53 -21.95
CA THR A 21 0.52 15.50 -20.51
C THR A 21 -0.94 15.69 -20.11
N LEU A 22 -1.85 15.80 -21.09
CA LEU A 22 -3.28 16.06 -20.88
C LEU A 22 -4.01 15.02 -20.02
N PRO A 23 -3.66 13.72 -20.04
CA PRO A 23 -4.32 12.75 -19.17
C PRO A 23 -4.09 12.99 -17.67
N TRP A 24 -2.91 13.45 -17.28
CA TRP A 24 -2.50 13.56 -15.87
C TRP A 24 -3.36 14.53 -15.03
N PRO A 25 -3.71 15.74 -15.51
CA PRO A 25 -4.70 16.60 -14.87
C PRO A 25 -6.05 15.97 -14.56
N VAL A 26 -6.46 14.96 -15.34
CA VAL A 26 -7.79 14.36 -15.24
C VAL A 26 -7.78 13.14 -14.33
N THR A 27 -6.63 12.46 -14.20
CA THR A 27 -6.54 11.17 -13.51
C THR A 27 -5.76 11.24 -12.21
N GLY A 28 -4.95 12.27 -11.99
CA GLY A 28 -4.08 12.38 -10.82
C GLY A 28 -4.28 13.63 -9.97
N ALA A 29 -3.42 13.76 -8.98
CA ALA A 29 -3.30 14.90 -8.08
C ALA A 29 -1.84 15.23 -7.81
N LEU A 30 -1.55 16.51 -7.52
CA LEU A 30 -0.18 16.89 -7.19
C LEU A 30 0.24 16.25 -5.87
N GLY A 31 1.51 15.81 -5.78
CA GLY A 31 2.12 15.44 -4.50
C GLY A 31 2.23 16.64 -3.56
N ASP A 32 2.97 16.54 -2.45
CA ASP A 32 3.26 17.72 -1.64
C ASP A 32 4.22 18.68 -2.38
N VAL A 33 4.34 19.93 -1.92
CA VAL A 33 5.18 20.95 -2.57
C VAL A 33 6.65 20.53 -2.62
N LEU A 34 7.20 19.97 -1.54
CA LEU A 34 8.58 19.53 -1.46
C LEU A 34 8.82 18.32 -2.36
N THR A 35 7.95 17.31 -2.31
CA THR A 35 8.05 16.16 -3.23
C THR A 35 7.97 16.61 -4.69
N SER A 36 7.06 17.53 -5.01
CA SER A 36 6.92 18.08 -6.36
C SER A 36 8.19 18.80 -6.82
N LEU A 37 8.80 19.61 -5.96
CA LEU A 37 10.04 20.32 -6.25
C LEU A 37 11.23 19.37 -6.36
N GLU A 38 11.29 18.35 -5.52
CA GLU A 38 12.33 17.32 -5.56
C GLU A 38 12.27 16.55 -6.88
N LEU A 39 11.09 16.08 -7.28
CA LEU A 39 10.90 15.38 -8.57
C LEU A 39 11.29 16.27 -9.76
N ILE A 40 10.94 17.56 -9.72
CA ILE A 40 11.39 18.53 -10.72
C ILE A 40 12.91 18.63 -10.73
N PHE A 41 13.56 18.79 -9.57
CA PHE A 41 15.00 18.93 -9.45
C PHE A 41 15.74 17.67 -9.91
N GLN A 42 15.33 16.49 -9.45
CA GLN A 42 15.87 15.20 -9.87
C GLN A 42 15.76 15.04 -11.38
N THR A 43 14.62 15.43 -11.96
CA THR A 43 14.43 15.39 -13.41
C THR A 43 15.34 16.38 -14.14
N LEU A 44 15.50 17.61 -13.64
CA LEU A 44 16.45 18.58 -14.20
C LEU A 44 17.89 18.05 -14.13
N ALA A 45 18.28 17.43 -13.02
CA ALA A 45 19.62 16.89 -12.79
C ALA A 45 19.93 15.64 -13.64
N THR A 46 18.92 14.91 -14.09
CA THR A 46 19.10 13.66 -14.85
C THR A 46 18.81 13.83 -16.35
N VAL A 47 17.65 14.39 -16.69
CA VAL A 47 17.16 14.51 -18.08
C VAL A 47 17.95 15.54 -18.86
N ILE A 48 18.29 16.70 -18.27
CA ILE A 48 19.05 17.73 -18.98
C ILE A 48 20.44 17.21 -19.38
N PRO A 49 21.26 16.64 -18.48
CA PRO A 49 22.56 16.10 -18.86
C PRO A 49 22.48 14.97 -19.89
N GLN A 50 21.51 14.05 -19.76
CA GLN A 50 21.32 12.99 -20.74
C GLN A 50 21.01 13.56 -22.13
N LEU A 51 20.06 14.48 -22.24
CA LEU A 51 19.72 15.08 -23.54
C LEU A 51 20.86 15.92 -24.11
N LEU A 52 21.61 16.64 -23.28
CA LEU A 52 22.81 17.36 -23.72
C LEU A 52 23.92 16.41 -24.18
N LEU A 53 24.09 15.26 -23.54
CA LEU A 53 25.06 14.26 -23.96
C LEU A 53 24.66 13.64 -25.31
N PHE A 54 23.46 13.08 -25.40
CA PHE A 54 23.04 12.33 -26.58
C PHE A 54 22.76 13.25 -27.76
N TRP A 55 21.92 14.26 -27.54
CA TRP A 55 21.57 15.17 -28.60
C TRP A 55 22.66 16.22 -28.78
N GLY A 56 23.29 16.77 -27.74
CA GLY A 56 24.38 17.73 -27.90
C GLY A 56 25.66 17.11 -28.47
N VAL A 57 26.29 16.21 -27.73
CA VAL A 57 27.66 15.71 -27.99
C VAL A 57 27.68 14.52 -28.94
N ILE A 58 26.98 13.42 -28.63
CA ILE A 58 27.00 12.18 -29.41
C ILE A 58 26.48 12.43 -30.83
N PHE A 59 25.34 13.10 -30.97
CA PHE A 59 24.82 13.47 -32.28
C PHE A 59 25.83 14.29 -33.09
N TYR A 60 26.49 15.27 -32.47
CA TYR A 60 27.49 16.11 -33.14
C TYR A 60 28.67 15.26 -33.64
N LEU A 61 29.21 14.37 -32.80
CA LEU A 61 30.26 13.44 -33.18
C LEU A 61 29.80 12.57 -34.36
N LEU A 62 28.61 11.99 -34.28
CA LEU A 62 28.05 11.14 -35.33
C LEU A 62 27.75 11.90 -36.64
N THR A 63 27.49 13.22 -36.60
CA THR A 63 27.34 14.02 -37.83
C THR A 63 28.66 14.19 -38.58
N SER A 64 29.79 14.11 -37.87
CA SER A 64 31.11 14.13 -38.51
C SER A 64 31.48 12.76 -39.10
N THR A 65 30.90 11.68 -38.57
CA THR A 65 31.18 10.30 -38.98
C THR A 65 30.27 9.80 -40.11
N PHE A 66 28.96 10.02 -39.99
CA PHE A 66 28.00 9.55 -40.99
C PHE A 66 27.69 10.64 -42.03
N LYS A 67 27.85 10.30 -43.32
CA LYS A 67 27.47 11.20 -44.43
C LYS A 67 25.96 11.37 -44.61
N ARG A 68 25.17 10.45 -44.05
CA ARG A 68 23.70 10.42 -44.17
C ARG A 68 23.09 10.86 -42.84
N PRO A 69 22.42 12.03 -42.77
CA PRO A 69 21.86 12.56 -41.52
C PRO A 69 20.88 11.63 -40.80
N TRP A 70 20.17 10.77 -41.53
CA TRP A 70 19.24 9.80 -40.95
C TRP A 70 19.96 8.65 -40.21
N LEU A 71 21.20 8.32 -40.58
CA LEU A 71 22.01 7.32 -39.86
C LEU A 71 22.52 7.88 -38.53
N THR A 72 22.98 9.13 -38.53
CA THR A 72 23.28 9.89 -37.29
C THR A 72 22.08 9.90 -36.35
N ALA A 73 20.88 10.19 -36.89
CA ALA A 73 19.62 10.16 -36.16
C ALA A 73 19.43 8.83 -35.44
N LEU A 74 19.40 7.76 -36.24
CA LEU A 74 19.06 6.42 -35.80
C LEU A 74 20.04 5.93 -34.74
N THR A 75 21.35 6.13 -34.96
CA THR A 75 22.37 5.71 -34.00
C THR A 75 22.31 6.52 -32.70
N THR A 76 22.04 7.83 -32.76
CA THR A 76 21.86 8.65 -31.55
C THR A 76 20.66 8.16 -30.74
N ILE A 77 19.57 7.82 -31.41
CA ILE A 77 18.35 7.30 -30.78
C ILE A 77 18.59 5.94 -30.13
N LEU A 78 19.26 5.03 -30.83
CA LEU A 78 19.59 3.72 -30.28
C LEU A 78 20.49 3.84 -29.05
N LEU A 79 21.50 4.71 -29.09
CA LEU A 79 22.40 4.93 -27.95
C LEU A 79 21.68 5.59 -26.77
N TYR A 80 20.80 6.57 -27.04
CA TYR A 80 19.96 7.18 -26.00
C TYR A 80 19.02 6.14 -25.38
N GLY A 81 18.30 5.38 -26.19
CA GLY A 81 17.44 4.28 -25.74
C GLY A 81 18.18 3.23 -24.92
N LEU A 82 19.38 2.82 -25.36
CA LEU A 82 20.24 1.90 -24.60
C LEU A 82 20.71 2.50 -23.28
N SER A 83 20.99 3.81 -23.22
CA SER A 83 21.39 4.47 -21.98
C SER A 83 20.24 4.60 -20.97
N THR A 84 19.02 4.81 -21.46
CA THR A 84 17.82 4.79 -20.63
C THR A 84 17.48 3.38 -20.16
N LEU A 85 17.96 2.34 -20.86
CA LEU A 85 17.89 0.94 -20.41
C LEU A 85 18.98 0.60 -19.38
N GLY A 86 20.20 1.16 -19.51
CA GLY A 86 21.37 0.82 -18.68
C GLY A 86 21.51 1.56 -17.35
N ALA A 87 20.78 2.66 -17.13
CA ALA A 87 20.75 3.37 -15.84
C ALA A 87 19.75 2.77 -14.83
N VAL A 88 19.08 1.66 -15.19
CA VAL A 88 17.88 1.13 -14.51
C VAL A 88 18.04 -0.38 -14.19
N LEU A 89 19.23 -0.79 -13.76
CA LEU A 89 19.40 -2.02 -12.98
C LEU A 89 19.96 -1.57 -11.63
N PRO A 90 19.09 -1.38 -10.62
CA PRO A 90 18.59 -2.53 -9.87
C PRO A 90 17.09 -2.51 -9.45
N ALA A 91 16.20 -1.71 -10.07
CA ALA A 91 14.76 -1.76 -9.78
C ALA A 91 13.96 -1.97 -11.08
N ALA A 92 13.16 -3.02 -11.12
CA ALA A 92 12.47 -3.53 -12.30
C ALA A 92 11.39 -2.59 -12.86
N ASP A 93 11.80 -1.50 -13.52
CA ASP A 93 10.89 -0.62 -14.26
C ASP A 93 10.74 -1.09 -15.72
N TRP A 94 9.76 -1.98 -15.94
CA TRP A 94 9.37 -2.47 -17.26
C TRP A 94 8.84 -1.35 -18.20
N GLY A 95 8.60 -0.14 -17.68
CA GLY A 95 8.24 1.06 -18.45
C GLY A 95 9.40 1.63 -19.28
N ALA A 96 10.66 1.31 -18.96
CA ALA A 96 11.84 1.87 -19.63
C ALA A 96 11.99 1.44 -21.10
N LEU A 97 11.58 0.21 -21.44
CA LEU A 97 11.50 -0.27 -22.84
C LEU A 97 10.39 0.45 -23.61
N GLY A 98 9.26 0.72 -22.95
CA GLY A 98 8.18 1.54 -23.47
C GLY A 98 8.67 2.96 -23.75
N ASP A 99 9.24 3.64 -22.76
CA ASP A 99 9.83 4.98 -22.87
C ASP A 99 10.80 5.13 -24.05
N GLY A 100 11.71 4.18 -24.24
CA GLY A 100 12.67 4.19 -25.35
C GLY A 100 12.00 4.08 -26.73
N LEU A 101 10.97 3.22 -26.86
CA LEU A 101 10.20 3.02 -28.09
C LEU A 101 9.22 4.18 -28.38
N LEU A 102 8.78 4.89 -27.35
CA LEU A 102 7.84 6.02 -27.45
C LEU A 102 8.53 7.33 -27.75
N LEU A 103 9.78 7.47 -27.34
CA LEU A 103 10.62 8.61 -27.68
C LEU A 103 11.16 8.51 -29.13
N LEU A 104 11.03 7.37 -29.82
CA LEU A 104 11.48 7.17 -31.21
C LEU A 104 10.79 8.07 -32.25
N PRO A 105 9.44 8.14 -32.35
CA PRO A 105 8.74 9.03 -33.29
C PRO A 105 9.07 10.50 -33.04
N LEU A 106 9.19 10.86 -31.78
CA LEU A 106 9.58 12.18 -31.34
C LEU A 106 11.04 12.47 -31.73
N ALA A 107 11.96 11.56 -31.46
CA ALA A 107 13.36 11.68 -31.82
C ALA A 107 13.62 11.72 -33.34
N LEU A 108 12.75 11.08 -34.13
CA LEU A 108 12.72 11.20 -35.60
C LEU A 108 12.32 12.63 -36.04
N LEU A 109 11.28 13.20 -35.44
CA LEU A 109 10.89 14.60 -35.66
C LEU A 109 12.03 15.56 -35.29
N LEU A 110 12.69 15.31 -34.16
CA LEU A 110 13.74 16.16 -33.59
C LEU A 110 15.06 16.07 -34.36
N THR A 111 15.39 14.90 -34.89
CA THR A 111 16.53 14.79 -35.80
C THR A 111 16.28 15.57 -37.09
N GLU A 112 15.06 15.54 -37.61
CA GLU A 112 14.72 16.31 -38.81
C GLU A 112 14.71 17.84 -38.57
N LEU A 113 14.44 18.28 -37.33
CA LEU A 113 14.59 19.67 -36.89
C LEU A 113 16.07 20.07 -36.71
N ARG A 114 16.89 19.21 -36.11
CA ARG A 114 18.31 19.47 -35.84
C ARG A 114 19.20 19.39 -37.09
N ALA A 115 18.89 18.49 -38.03
CA ALA A 115 19.60 18.36 -39.30
C ALA A 115 19.56 19.65 -40.16
N ARG A 116 18.75 20.65 -39.79
CA ARG A 116 18.70 21.98 -40.43
C ARG A 116 18.82 23.15 -39.44
N ARG A 117 19.70 23.04 -38.42
CA ARG A 117 20.10 24.12 -37.48
C ARG A 117 19.14 24.43 -36.31
N GLY A 118 18.16 23.58 -36.00
CA GLY A 118 17.33 23.74 -34.79
C GLY A 118 18.10 23.43 -33.49
N GLY A 119 17.88 24.23 -32.44
CA GLY A 119 18.48 24.08 -31.11
C GLY A 119 17.89 22.93 -30.26
N VAL A 120 18.55 22.59 -29.15
CA VAL A 120 18.15 21.48 -28.24
C VAL A 120 16.99 21.84 -27.29
N TYR A 121 16.62 23.11 -27.17
CA TYR A 121 15.62 23.55 -26.17
C TYR A 121 14.21 22.94 -26.31
N PRO A 122 13.63 22.77 -27.52
CA PRO A 122 12.33 22.10 -27.69
C PRO A 122 12.36 20.62 -27.25
N LEU A 123 13.51 19.94 -27.39
CA LEU A 123 13.72 18.58 -26.88
C LEU A 123 13.64 18.54 -25.36
N LEU A 124 14.39 19.44 -24.72
CA LEU A 124 14.47 19.50 -23.25
C LEU A 124 13.08 19.71 -22.65
N LEU A 125 12.29 20.64 -23.20
CA LEU A 125 10.94 20.91 -22.72
C LEU A 125 10.05 19.68 -22.79
N LEU A 126 10.01 19.00 -23.95
CA LEU A 126 9.05 17.93 -24.13
C LEU A 126 9.44 16.66 -23.37
N ALA A 127 10.73 16.33 -23.31
CA ALA A 127 11.23 15.24 -22.47
C ALA A 127 11.03 15.53 -20.98
N PHE A 128 11.22 16.78 -20.55
CA PHE A 128 10.94 17.22 -19.19
C PHE A 128 9.46 17.05 -18.84
N CYS A 129 8.54 17.60 -19.64
CA CYS A 129 7.10 17.46 -19.40
C CYS A 129 6.66 15.98 -19.39
N TYR A 130 7.20 15.15 -20.29
CA TYR A 130 6.92 13.72 -20.34
C TYR A 130 7.37 12.98 -19.08
N ARG A 131 8.58 13.30 -18.56
CA ARG A 131 9.14 12.64 -17.37
C ARG A 131 8.55 13.15 -16.07
N VAL A 132 8.28 14.45 -15.98
CA VAL A 132 7.82 15.09 -14.74
C VAL A 132 6.32 14.93 -14.52
N ALA A 133 5.49 15.06 -15.56
CA ALA A 133 4.04 15.09 -15.38
C ALA A 133 3.45 13.81 -14.74
N PRO A 134 3.86 12.58 -15.10
CA PRO A 134 3.42 11.39 -14.40
C PRO A 134 3.80 11.42 -12.92
N LEU A 135 5.06 11.74 -12.61
CA LEU A 135 5.58 11.73 -11.23
C LEU A 135 4.91 12.80 -10.34
N LEU A 136 4.60 13.96 -10.92
CA LEU A 136 3.87 15.01 -10.22
C LEU A 136 2.44 14.63 -9.89
N PHE A 137 1.78 13.80 -10.70
CA PHE A 137 0.34 13.53 -10.60
C PHE A 137 -0.01 12.14 -10.06
N VAL A 138 0.94 11.21 -10.08
CA VAL A 138 0.78 9.82 -9.62
C VAL A 138 1.63 9.59 -8.37
N ASP A 139 1.02 9.01 -7.35
CA ASP A 139 1.75 8.56 -6.17
C ASP A 139 2.71 7.44 -6.58
N PRO A 140 4.03 7.60 -6.40
CA PRO A 140 4.98 6.55 -6.76
C PRO A 140 4.75 5.25 -5.97
N ARG A 141 4.09 5.32 -4.81
CA ARG A 141 3.71 4.14 -4.02
C ARG A 141 2.69 3.27 -4.72
N ASP A 142 1.75 3.87 -5.46
CA ASP A 142 0.77 3.16 -6.28
C ASP A 142 1.45 2.29 -7.36
N ALA A 143 2.58 2.76 -7.90
CA ALA A 143 3.32 2.05 -8.96
C ALA A 143 4.24 0.94 -8.42
N LEU A 144 4.78 1.10 -7.21
CA LEU A 144 5.75 0.18 -6.60
C LEU A 144 5.08 -0.98 -5.86
N ALA A 145 3.96 -0.76 -5.19
CA ALA A 145 3.37 -1.74 -4.27
C ALA A 145 2.49 -2.80 -4.93
N GLN A 146 1.77 -2.45 -6.00
CA GLN A 146 0.73 -3.35 -6.55
C GLN A 146 1.20 -4.16 -7.77
N GLY A 147 2.37 -3.87 -8.35
CA GLY A 147 2.85 -4.49 -9.60
C GLY A 147 1.94 -4.29 -10.83
N ILE A 148 0.80 -3.63 -10.63
CA ILE A 148 -0.22 -3.29 -11.62
C ILE A 148 -0.58 -1.83 -11.30
N PRO A 149 -0.22 -0.86 -12.16
CA PRO A 149 -0.68 0.51 -11.99
C PRO A 149 -2.21 0.50 -11.94
N GLU A 150 -2.84 1.29 -11.05
CA GLU A 150 -4.31 1.41 -11.05
C GLU A 150 -4.83 1.59 -12.48
N PRO A 151 -5.98 1.03 -12.86
CA PRO A 151 -6.44 1.03 -14.25
C PRO A 151 -6.44 2.42 -14.91
N GLN A 152 -6.66 3.49 -14.14
CA GLN A 152 -6.50 4.87 -14.61
C GLN A 152 -5.08 5.25 -15.03
N HIS A 153 -4.04 4.74 -14.38
CA HIS A 153 -2.64 4.95 -14.76
C HIS A 153 -2.29 4.17 -16.03
N ILE A 154 -2.76 2.93 -16.16
CA ILE A 154 -2.61 2.16 -17.41
C ILE A 154 -3.26 2.90 -18.56
N LEU A 155 -4.49 3.40 -18.36
CA LEU A 155 -5.21 4.17 -19.36
C LEU A 155 -4.47 5.48 -19.71
N SER A 156 -3.97 6.21 -18.70
CA SER A 156 -3.22 7.46 -18.91
C SER A 156 -1.96 7.21 -19.74
N HIS A 157 -1.13 6.23 -19.35
CA HIS A 157 0.05 5.83 -20.13
C HIS A 157 -0.32 5.36 -21.54
N SER A 158 -1.38 4.56 -21.70
CA SER A 158 -1.87 4.09 -23.00
C SER A 158 -2.30 5.24 -23.91
N ILE A 159 -3.01 6.24 -23.37
CA ILE A 159 -3.40 7.44 -24.12
C ILE A 159 -2.17 8.22 -24.56
N ILE A 160 -1.16 8.37 -23.69
CA ILE A 160 0.10 9.05 -24.00
C ILE A 160 0.82 8.34 -25.14
N ILE A 161 0.90 7.01 -25.05
CA ILE A 161 1.51 6.14 -26.05
C ILE A 161 0.86 6.34 -27.42
N VAL A 162 -0.46 6.20 -27.48
CA VAL A 162 -1.25 6.35 -28.71
C VAL A 162 -1.12 7.77 -29.26
N THR A 163 -1.20 8.77 -28.38
CA THR A 163 -1.07 10.18 -28.74
C THR A 163 0.29 10.46 -29.36
N MET A 164 1.38 9.91 -28.81
CA MET A 164 2.73 10.07 -29.37
C MET A 164 2.93 9.32 -30.69
N ALA A 165 2.37 8.11 -30.81
CA ALA A 165 2.40 7.34 -32.05
C ALA A 165 1.63 8.02 -33.20
N VAL A 166 0.61 8.83 -32.90
CA VAL A 166 -0.19 9.56 -33.88
C VAL A 166 0.40 10.96 -34.17
N ILE A 167 0.71 11.73 -33.12
CA ILE A 167 1.18 13.11 -33.24
C ILE A 167 2.58 13.17 -33.87
N GLY A 168 3.49 12.27 -33.52
CA GLY A 168 4.85 12.26 -34.08
C GLY A 168 4.86 12.21 -35.62
N PRO A 169 4.24 11.18 -36.24
CA PRO A 169 4.09 11.09 -37.69
C PRO A 169 3.25 12.21 -38.31
N ALA A 170 2.20 12.68 -37.64
CA ALA A 170 1.37 13.78 -38.13
C ALA A 170 2.15 15.11 -38.19
N LEU A 171 2.97 15.42 -37.19
CA LEU A 171 3.85 16.58 -37.19
C LEU A 171 4.95 16.47 -38.24
N TRP A 172 5.51 15.26 -38.41
CA TRP A 172 6.51 14.98 -39.43
C TRP A 172 5.95 15.14 -40.85
N GLY A 173 4.80 14.50 -41.15
CA GLY A 173 4.11 14.54 -42.43
C GLY A 173 3.50 15.91 -42.73
N GLY A 174 2.87 16.55 -41.74
CA GLY A 174 2.29 17.88 -41.85
C GLY A 174 3.35 18.94 -42.15
N ARG A 175 4.54 18.84 -41.54
CA ARG A 175 5.67 19.73 -41.89
C ARG A 175 6.20 19.48 -43.29
N ARG A 176 6.30 18.22 -43.74
CA ARG A 176 6.70 17.90 -45.14
C ARG A 176 5.73 18.50 -46.14
N LEU A 177 4.42 18.42 -45.84
CA LEU A 177 3.37 19.04 -46.63
C LEU A 177 3.47 20.57 -46.62
N LEU A 178 3.65 21.21 -45.46
CA LEU A 178 3.83 22.66 -45.34
C LEU A 178 5.09 23.16 -46.06
N LEU A 179 6.18 22.40 -46.04
CA LEU A 179 7.40 22.70 -46.79
C LEU A 179 7.21 22.52 -48.30
N ALA A 180 6.41 21.55 -48.74
CA ALA A 180 6.04 21.35 -50.14
C ALA A 180 5.09 22.44 -50.66
N LEU A 181 4.26 23.01 -49.77
CA LEU A 181 3.32 24.11 -50.06
C LEU A 181 3.92 25.50 -49.81
N ARG A 182 5.20 25.58 -49.45
CA ARG A 182 5.91 26.83 -49.10
C ARG A 182 5.91 27.86 -50.24
N ASP A 183 5.82 27.40 -51.48
CA ASP A 183 5.74 28.25 -52.67
C ASP A 183 4.31 28.73 -52.98
N SER A 184 3.29 28.16 -52.32
CA SER A 184 1.86 28.41 -52.56
C SER A 184 1.24 29.40 -51.56
N VAL A 185 1.79 29.50 -50.34
CA VAL A 185 1.24 30.32 -49.25
C VAL A 185 2.35 31.16 -48.58
N ARG A 186 2.43 32.45 -48.92
CA ARG A 186 3.36 33.41 -48.29
C ARG A 186 2.68 34.13 -47.13
N LEU A 187 2.62 33.48 -45.97
CA LEU A 187 2.30 34.17 -44.72
C LEU A 187 3.56 34.82 -44.14
N PRO A 188 3.48 36.04 -43.58
CA PRO A 188 4.59 36.67 -42.90
C PRO A 188 4.95 35.88 -41.62
N SER A 189 6.22 35.89 -41.22
CA SER A 189 6.73 35.12 -40.08
C SER A 189 6.02 35.43 -38.75
N TRP A 190 5.55 36.66 -38.57
CA TRP A 190 4.78 37.05 -37.38
C TRP A 190 3.43 36.31 -37.29
N ALA A 191 2.76 36.03 -38.41
CA ALA A 191 1.47 35.35 -38.40
C ALA A 191 1.60 33.88 -37.94
N TRP A 192 2.69 33.22 -38.34
CA TRP A 192 3.02 31.86 -37.88
C TRP A 192 3.35 31.83 -36.39
N LEU A 193 4.12 32.81 -35.90
CA LEU A 193 4.42 32.95 -34.48
C LEU A 193 3.15 33.18 -33.67
N THR A 194 2.27 34.07 -34.12
CA THR A 194 0.99 34.35 -33.45
C THR A 194 0.09 33.11 -33.42
N ALA A 195 -0.03 32.37 -34.53
CA ALA A 195 -0.83 31.15 -34.57
C ALA A 195 -0.29 30.06 -33.63
N ALA A 196 1.03 29.84 -33.60
CA ALA A 196 1.67 28.87 -32.71
C ALA A 196 1.52 29.26 -31.23
N ALA A 197 1.66 30.55 -30.91
CA ALA A 197 1.47 31.06 -29.55
C ALA A 197 0.01 30.88 -29.08
N LEU A 198 -0.97 31.22 -29.92
CA LEU A 198 -2.39 31.03 -29.62
C LEU A 198 -2.75 29.55 -29.42
N ALA A 199 -2.22 28.67 -30.25
CA ALA A 199 -2.44 27.22 -30.10
C ALA A 199 -1.86 26.68 -28.78
N ALA A 200 -0.63 27.09 -28.43
CA ALA A 200 -0.02 26.70 -27.16
C ALA A 200 -0.81 27.23 -25.96
N LEU A 201 -1.22 28.50 -25.98
CA LEU A 201 -2.05 29.10 -24.92
C LEU A 201 -3.39 28.40 -24.77
N LEU A 202 -4.06 28.07 -25.87
CA LEU A 202 -5.34 27.37 -25.84
C LEU A 202 -5.19 25.97 -25.23
N LEU A 203 -4.16 25.21 -25.62
CA LEU A 203 -3.94 23.86 -25.09
C LEU A 203 -3.57 23.86 -23.62
N TRP A 204 -2.72 24.78 -23.16
CA TRP A 204 -2.43 24.93 -21.74
C TRP A 204 -3.61 25.49 -20.94
N GLY A 205 -4.44 26.33 -21.56
CA GLY A 205 -5.72 26.76 -20.98
C GLY A 205 -6.71 25.61 -20.80
N VAL A 206 -6.81 24.71 -21.79
CA VAL A 206 -7.60 23.47 -21.68
C VAL A 206 -7.00 22.54 -20.63
N TRP A 207 -5.69 22.34 -20.62
CA TRP A 207 -4.99 21.53 -19.63
C TRP A 207 -5.27 22.02 -18.20
N GLY A 208 -5.12 23.33 -17.96
CA GLY A 208 -5.42 23.94 -16.66
C GLY A 208 -6.90 23.90 -16.32
N GLY A 209 -7.78 24.11 -17.29
CA GLY A 209 -9.23 23.96 -17.11
C GLY A 209 -9.62 22.54 -16.72
N LEU A 210 -9.02 21.52 -17.35
CA LEU A 210 -9.23 20.13 -16.98
C LEU A 210 -8.78 19.85 -15.56
N TYR A 211 -7.60 20.34 -15.15
CA TYR A 211 -7.15 20.18 -13.77
C TYR A 211 -8.10 20.82 -12.77
N LEU A 212 -8.54 22.06 -13.04
CA LEU A 212 -9.38 22.84 -12.12
C LEU A 212 -10.82 22.33 -12.02
N PHE A 213 -11.36 21.75 -13.09
CA PHE A 213 -12.79 21.36 -13.14
C PHE A 213 -13.04 19.85 -13.20
N ALA A 214 -12.04 19.04 -13.57
CA ALA A 214 -12.16 17.58 -13.68
C ALA A 214 -11.09 16.80 -12.90
N GLY A 215 -10.02 17.45 -12.45
CA GLY A 215 -8.96 16.88 -11.63
C GLY A 215 -9.20 17.05 -10.12
N GLN A 216 -8.15 16.75 -9.35
CA GLN A 216 -8.06 17.09 -7.93
C GLN A 216 -7.09 18.27 -7.74
N PRO A 217 -7.61 19.53 -7.68
CA PRO A 217 -6.77 20.69 -7.51
C PRO A 217 -6.18 20.78 -6.10
N GLY A 218 -4.88 21.02 -5.99
CA GLY A 218 -4.15 21.10 -4.72
C GLY A 218 -2.95 20.16 -4.65
N PHE A 219 -2.14 20.34 -3.61
CA PHE A 219 -1.02 19.47 -3.26
C PHE A 219 -1.48 18.48 -2.17
N ALA A 220 -0.91 17.28 -2.15
CA ALA A 220 -1.06 16.35 -1.04
C ALA A 220 -0.51 16.96 0.25
N ASN A 221 -1.19 16.72 1.37
CA ASN A 221 -0.83 17.26 2.68
C ASN A 221 0.04 16.27 3.46
N ASP A 222 1.28 16.06 3.01
CA ASP A 222 2.24 15.20 3.71
C ASP A 222 2.67 15.81 5.04
N GLY A 223 2.58 15.02 6.10
CA GLY A 223 2.93 15.40 7.47
C GLY A 223 4.13 14.64 8.01
N PHE A 224 4.32 14.69 9.32
CA PHE A 224 5.38 13.96 10.01
C PHE A 224 4.95 13.57 11.43
N LEU A 225 5.64 12.59 12.00
CA LEU A 225 5.46 12.15 13.38
C LEU A 225 6.65 12.60 14.21
N ILE A 226 6.39 13.13 15.40
CA ILE A 226 7.38 13.40 16.44
C ILE A 226 7.23 12.29 17.48
N ILE A 227 8.18 11.38 17.55
CA ILE A 227 8.16 10.26 18.50
C ILE A 227 8.98 10.65 19.73
N MET A 228 8.39 10.49 20.90
CA MET A 228 8.97 10.88 22.18
C MET A 228 10.03 9.87 22.62
N GLU A 229 11.07 10.35 23.31
CA GLU A 229 12.14 9.51 23.85
C GLU A 229 11.65 8.58 24.96
N GLU A 230 10.72 9.06 25.78
CA GLU A 230 10.10 8.27 26.84
C GLU A 230 8.84 7.57 26.32
N GLN A 231 8.86 6.23 26.28
CA GLN A 231 7.67 5.40 26.09
C GLN A 231 7.19 4.86 27.46
N ALA A 232 5.91 4.50 27.59
CA ALA A 232 5.34 4.04 28.85
C ALA A 232 5.89 2.66 29.28
N ASP A 233 6.16 2.48 30.58
CA ASP A 233 6.53 1.17 31.14
C ASP A 233 5.28 0.38 31.54
N LEU A 234 4.96 -0.65 30.76
CA LEU A 234 3.79 -1.51 30.95
C LEU A 234 4.10 -2.79 31.73
N GLY A 235 5.32 -2.96 32.26
CA GLY A 235 5.79 -4.21 32.85
C GLY A 235 4.97 -4.70 34.07
N ALA A 236 4.22 -3.82 34.73
CA ALA A 236 3.33 -4.22 35.83
C ALA A 236 2.02 -4.86 35.37
N ALA A 237 1.60 -4.63 34.11
CA ALA A 237 0.33 -5.12 33.56
C ALA A 237 0.22 -6.65 33.62
N GLN A 238 1.33 -7.37 33.41
CA GLN A 238 1.38 -8.84 33.48
C GLN A 238 0.96 -9.43 34.84
N ASN A 239 1.03 -8.63 35.92
CA ASN A 239 0.65 -9.08 37.27
C ASN A 239 -0.84 -8.86 37.58
N ILE A 240 -1.59 -8.23 36.67
CA ILE A 240 -3.01 -7.95 36.82
C ILE A 240 -3.79 -9.06 36.12
N ALA A 241 -4.45 -9.92 36.92
CA ALA A 241 -5.17 -11.08 36.40
C ALA A 241 -6.50 -10.73 35.72
N ASP A 242 -7.21 -9.72 36.24
CA ASP A 242 -8.45 -9.26 35.63
C ASP A 242 -8.14 -8.47 34.36
N ARG A 243 -8.69 -8.91 33.22
CA ARG A 243 -8.39 -8.33 31.91
C ARG A 243 -8.79 -6.85 31.83
N GLU A 244 -9.97 -6.48 32.30
CA GLU A 244 -10.46 -5.11 32.20
C GLU A 244 -9.63 -4.16 33.08
N ALA A 245 -9.31 -4.56 34.32
CA ALA A 245 -8.39 -3.82 35.17
C ALA A 245 -6.99 -3.71 34.57
N ARG A 246 -6.52 -4.75 33.88
CA ARG A 246 -5.23 -4.74 33.18
C ARG A 246 -5.25 -3.77 31.99
N SER A 247 -6.28 -3.80 31.15
CA SER A 247 -6.45 -2.85 30.05
C SER A 247 -6.57 -1.41 30.54
N GLN A 248 -7.28 -1.19 31.65
CA GLN A 248 -7.39 0.13 32.30
C GLN A 248 -6.03 0.64 32.76
N TYR A 249 -5.22 -0.20 33.44
CA TYR A 249 -3.86 0.16 33.85
C TYR A 249 -2.99 0.54 32.65
N VAL A 250 -3.04 -0.24 31.56
CA VAL A 250 -2.28 0.05 30.33
C VAL A 250 -2.69 1.39 29.75
N TYR A 251 -4.00 1.63 29.59
CA TYR A 251 -4.55 2.89 29.09
C TYR A 251 -4.11 4.10 29.93
N GLU A 252 -4.32 4.04 31.25
CA GLU A 252 -3.96 5.14 32.16
C GLU A 252 -2.46 5.44 32.14
N THR A 253 -1.61 4.40 32.12
CA THR A 253 -0.15 4.56 32.10
C THR A 253 0.32 5.21 30.80
N LEU A 254 -0.26 4.83 29.66
CA LEU A 254 0.04 5.43 28.36
C LEU A 254 -0.40 6.89 28.31
N VAL A 255 -1.63 7.18 28.73
CA VAL A 255 -2.21 8.53 28.76
C VAL A 255 -1.40 9.45 29.68
N GLU A 256 -1.10 9.03 30.91
CA GLU A 256 -0.29 9.82 31.86
C GLU A 256 1.11 10.14 31.30
N THR A 257 1.74 9.15 30.67
CA THR A 257 3.06 9.32 30.05
C THR A 257 2.99 10.33 28.90
N ALA A 258 2.02 10.19 28.01
CA ALA A 258 1.83 11.08 26.87
C ALA A 258 1.49 12.52 27.29
N GLU A 259 0.54 12.72 28.21
CA GLU A 259 0.18 14.06 28.70
C GLU A 259 1.38 14.78 29.31
N ARG A 260 2.18 14.06 30.12
CA ARG A 260 3.35 14.64 30.80
C ARG A 260 4.46 15.02 29.82
N THR A 261 4.80 14.15 28.88
CA THR A 261 5.98 14.36 28.02
C THR A 261 5.68 15.21 26.80
N GLN A 262 4.45 15.17 26.26
CA GLN A 262 4.09 15.89 25.04
C GLN A 262 3.74 17.37 25.28
N ALA A 263 3.38 17.75 26.51
CA ALA A 263 2.88 19.08 26.83
C ALA A 263 3.75 20.25 26.29
N PRO A 264 5.09 20.24 26.40
CA PRO A 264 5.93 21.32 25.86
C PRO A 264 5.84 21.45 24.33
N LEU A 265 5.85 20.33 23.61
CA LEU A 265 5.80 20.32 22.14
C LEU A 265 4.43 20.71 21.62
N ARG A 266 3.37 20.25 22.30
CA ARG A 266 1.98 20.64 22.03
C ARG A 266 1.80 22.15 22.16
N ALA A 267 2.31 22.75 23.24
CA ALA A 267 2.30 24.20 23.42
C ALA A 267 3.07 24.95 22.31
N GLU A 268 4.22 24.43 21.87
CA GLU A 268 4.98 25.02 20.76
C GLU A 268 4.19 24.96 19.43
N LEU A 269 3.55 23.84 19.14
CA LEU A 269 2.71 23.66 17.94
C LEU A 269 1.48 24.58 17.97
N ASP A 270 0.84 24.74 19.14
CA ASP A 270 -0.27 25.67 19.36
C ASP A 270 0.17 27.13 19.13
N GLU A 271 1.36 27.53 19.62
CA GLU A 271 1.92 28.87 19.38
C GLU A 271 2.20 29.15 17.90
N MET A 272 2.52 28.10 17.12
CA MET A 272 2.76 28.20 15.68
C MET A 272 1.50 28.09 14.82
N ASP A 273 0.33 27.85 15.42
CA ASP A 273 -0.94 27.58 14.71
C ASP A 273 -0.81 26.40 13.72
N VAL A 274 -0.09 25.35 14.14
CA VAL A 274 0.15 24.14 13.34
C VAL A 274 -0.77 23.02 13.84
N PRO A 275 -1.66 22.47 13.00
CA PRO A 275 -2.55 21.39 13.41
C PRO A 275 -1.77 20.11 13.71
N TYR A 276 -2.14 19.46 14.80
CA TYR A 276 -1.55 18.19 15.21
C TYR A 276 -2.57 17.29 15.91
N ARG A 277 -2.26 16.00 15.98
CA ARG A 277 -2.97 14.98 16.77
C ARG A 277 -1.98 14.30 17.71
N PRO A 278 -2.18 14.36 19.04
CA PRO A 278 -1.39 13.57 19.98
C PRO A 278 -1.83 12.10 19.97
N TYR A 279 -0.91 11.20 20.30
CA TYR A 279 -1.15 9.76 20.46
C TYR A 279 -0.62 9.32 21.82
N TYR A 280 -1.32 8.44 22.52
CA TYR A 280 -0.80 7.77 23.72
C TYR A 280 -0.30 6.36 23.44
N ILE A 281 -0.87 5.66 22.44
CA ILE A 281 -0.56 4.23 22.19
C ILE A 281 0.90 4.00 21.79
N ILE A 282 1.44 4.96 21.03
CA ILE A 282 2.85 5.24 20.85
C ILE A 282 2.96 6.66 21.38
N ASN A 283 3.88 6.93 22.30
CA ASN A 283 4.06 8.29 22.80
C ASN A 283 4.65 9.16 21.67
N MET A 284 3.77 9.79 20.89
CA MET A 284 4.10 10.55 19.70
C MET A 284 3.04 11.61 19.36
N ILE A 285 3.42 12.56 18.51
CA ILE A 285 2.54 13.60 17.97
C ILE A 285 2.58 13.55 16.45
N ARG A 286 1.43 13.43 15.79
CA ARG A 286 1.31 13.63 14.34
C ARG A 286 1.09 15.10 14.05
N VAL A 287 1.95 15.66 13.22
CA VAL A 287 1.81 17.00 12.66
C VAL A 287 1.26 16.87 11.25
N ASP A 288 0.09 17.48 11.02
CA ASP A 288 -0.60 17.39 9.75
C ASP A 288 -0.10 18.49 8.79
N GLY A 289 0.50 18.07 7.69
CA GLY A 289 1.15 19.00 6.77
C GLY A 289 2.45 19.57 7.31
N ALA A 290 2.82 20.75 6.79
CA ALA A 290 3.99 21.52 7.23
C ALA A 290 5.30 20.72 7.31
N ARG A 291 5.51 19.74 6.42
CA ARG A 291 6.72 18.90 6.33
C ARG A 291 8.05 19.66 6.40
N TRP A 292 8.08 20.94 6.02
CA TRP A 292 9.24 21.81 6.16
C TRP A 292 9.67 22.08 7.63
N LEU A 293 8.80 21.82 8.62
CA LEU A 293 9.06 21.95 10.05
C LEU A 293 9.78 20.76 10.68
N MET A 294 9.95 19.62 10.00
CA MET A 294 10.58 18.42 10.60
C MET A 294 11.90 18.74 11.31
N ARG A 295 12.79 19.50 10.64
CA ARG A 295 14.10 19.91 11.17
C ARG A 295 14.04 20.79 12.42
N ARG A 296 12.89 21.40 12.73
CA ARG A 296 12.69 22.20 13.95
C ARG A 296 12.66 21.30 15.18
N PHE A 297 12.10 20.10 15.04
CA PHE A 297 11.87 19.13 16.12
C PHE A 297 12.97 18.08 16.21
N GLU A 298 13.71 17.84 15.14
CA GLU A 298 14.90 16.98 15.14
C GLU A 298 15.93 17.44 16.19
N GLY A 299 16.27 16.56 17.14
CA GLY A 299 17.27 16.80 18.18
C GLY A 299 16.81 17.72 19.32
N GLN A 300 15.51 18.02 19.44
CA GLN A 300 14.96 18.64 20.64
C GLN A 300 15.00 17.69 21.84
N GLU A 301 15.08 18.24 23.05
CA GLU A 301 15.03 17.47 24.30
C GLU A 301 13.69 16.73 24.41
N GLY A 302 13.74 15.42 24.73
CA GLY A 302 12.57 14.56 24.84
C GLY A 302 12.04 14.01 23.52
N VAL A 303 12.62 14.37 22.37
CA VAL A 303 12.28 13.81 21.04
C VAL A 303 13.30 12.74 20.66
N ALA A 304 12.86 11.50 20.49
CA ALA A 304 13.71 10.42 19.99
C ALA A 304 13.94 10.54 18.49
N GLN A 305 12.86 10.73 17.73
CA GLN A 305 12.92 10.73 16.27
C GLN A 305 11.79 11.56 15.65
N VAL A 306 12.06 12.08 14.45
CA VAL A 306 11.07 12.73 13.60
C VAL A 306 11.03 11.98 12.28
N ILE A 307 9.91 11.33 11.99
CA ILE A 307 9.75 10.47 10.82
C ILE A 307 8.65 10.99 9.89
N LEU A 308 8.72 10.64 8.61
CA LEU A 308 7.72 11.07 7.63
C LEU A 308 6.39 10.37 7.90
N ASN A 309 5.27 11.10 7.76
CA ASN A 309 3.93 10.53 7.72
C ASN A 309 3.28 10.85 6.37
N PRO A 310 3.56 10.05 5.33
CA PRO A 310 3.14 10.36 3.98
C PRO A 310 1.63 10.20 3.82
N ASN A 311 1.02 11.09 3.04
CA ASN A 311 -0.42 11.10 2.79
C ASN A 311 -0.71 10.55 1.39
N VAL A 312 -1.78 9.78 1.21
CA VAL A 312 -2.13 9.17 -0.09
C VAL A 312 -2.76 10.21 -0.99
N ARG A 313 -2.27 10.34 -2.23
CA ARG A 313 -2.83 11.30 -3.19
C ARG A 313 -4.27 10.93 -3.54
N GLU A 314 -5.21 11.86 -3.39
CA GLU A 314 -6.59 11.63 -3.78
C GLU A 314 -6.79 11.72 -5.30
N TYR A 315 -7.66 10.88 -5.87
CA TYR A 315 -7.94 10.88 -7.31
C TYR A 315 -9.42 11.19 -7.61
N PRO A 316 -9.76 11.77 -8.78
CA PRO A 316 -11.15 12.14 -9.11
C PRO A 316 -12.09 10.95 -9.30
N ARG A 317 -11.58 9.80 -9.74
CA ARG A 317 -12.36 8.57 -9.98
C ARG A 317 -11.51 7.35 -9.71
N ARG A 318 -12.08 6.36 -9.03
CA ARG A 318 -11.49 5.04 -8.85
C ARG A 318 -12.15 4.01 -9.76
N VAL A 319 -11.35 3.10 -10.28
CA VAL A 319 -11.83 1.86 -10.87
C VAL A 319 -11.52 0.76 -9.87
N PRO A 320 -12.52 0.11 -9.25
CA PRO A 320 -12.26 -0.96 -8.29
C PRO A 320 -11.53 -2.12 -8.96
N ILE A 321 -10.58 -2.73 -8.25
CA ILE A 321 -9.90 -3.93 -8.73
C ILE A 321 -10.90 -5.08 -8.67
N PRO A 322 -11.21 -5.75 -9.79
CA PRO A 322 -12.18 -6.83 -9.77
C PRO A 322 -11.58 -8.03 -9.03
N TYR A 323 -12.19 -8.41 -7.91
CA TYR A 323 -11.97 -9.72 -7.29
C TYR A 323 -12.38 -10.82 -8.26
N GLY A 324 -11.81 -12.02 -8.08
CA GLY A 324 -12.20 -13.18 -8.87
C GLY A 324 -13.70 -13.41 -8.77
N GLY A 325 -14.37 -13.63 -9.91
CA GLY A 325 -15.83 -13.77 -9.95
C GLY A 325 -16.32 -14.90 -9.05
N ASP A 326 -17.54 -14.75 -8.52
CA ASP A 326 -18.15 -15.75 -7.65
C ASP A 326 -18.49 -17.04 -8.42
N THR A 327 -17.62 -18.04 -8.30
CA THR A 327 -17.85 -19.40 -8.80
C THR A 327 -18.12 -20.42 -7.68
N GLY A 328 -18.34 -19.96 -6.45
CA GLY A 328 -18.42 -20.84 -5.28
C GLY A 328 -19.78 -21.54 -5.16
N PRO A 329 -19.84 -22.78 -4.65
CA PRO A 329 -21.10 -23.43 -4.32
C PRO A 329 -21.76 -22.73 -3.12
N VAL A 330 -23.05 -22.44 -3.25
CA VAL A 330 -23.88 -21.90 -2.16
C VAL A 330 -24.39 -23.05 -1.29
N GLY A 331 -24.36 -22.90 0.04
CA GLY A 331 -24.89 -23.89 0.98
C GLY A 331 -23.91 -25.00 1.36
N GLU A 332 -22.66 -24.92 0.91
CA GLU A 332 -21.57 -25.82 1.31
C GLU A 332 -20.52 -25.07 2.14
N VAL A 333 -19.93 -25.78 3.10
CA VAL A 333 -18.76 -25.29 3.84
C VAL A 333 -17.63 -25.09 2.84
N GLN A 334 -17.05 -23.89 2.81
CA GLN A 334 -15.96 -23.58 1.88
C GLN A 334 -14.73 -24.45 2.19
N ALA A 335 -14.00 -24.85 1.14
CA ALA A 335 -12.89 -25.80 1.26
C ALA A 335 -11.82 -25.34 2.26
N ASN A 336 -11.51 -24.04 2.29
CA ASN A 336 -10.58 -23.45 3.25
C ASN A 336 -11.03 -23.64 4.72
N LEU A 337 -12.35 -23.56 4.99
CA LEU A 337 -12.91 -23.74 6.34
C LEU A 337 -12.93 -25.22 6.74
N ALA A 338 -13.29 -26.10 5.79
CA ALA A 338 -13.31 -27.55 6.01
C ALA A 338 -11.90 -28.12 6.23
N THR A 339 -10.89 -27.64 5.49
CA THR A 339 -9.50 -28.09 5.63
C THR A 339 -8.93 -27.79 7.01
N ILE A 340 -9.32 -26.67 7.64
CA ILE A 340 -8.90 -26.35 9.02
C ILE A 340 -9.85 -26.93 10.06
N HIS A 341 -10.81 -27.76 9.68
CA HIS A 341 -11.81 -28.38 10.55
C HIS A 341 -12.64 -27.36 11.36
N ALA A 342 -12.95 -26.19 10.80
CA ALA A 342 -13.83 -25.22 11.47
C ALA A 342 -15.25 -25.76 11.67
N ASP A 343 -15.72 -26.60 10.74
CA ASP A 343 -17.00 -27.29 10.82
C ASP A 343 -17.07 -28.29 11.99
N ALA A 344 -15.95 -28.92 12.37
CA ALA A 344 -15.88 -29.76 13.55
C ALA A 344 -16.10 -28.95 14.84
N ALA A 345 -15.51 -27.74 14.94
CA ALA A 345 -15.77 -26.84 16.07
C ALA A 345 -17.24 -26.41 16.13
N TRP A 346 -17.85 -26.06 14.99
CA TRP A 346 -19.28 -25.71 14.95
C TRP A 346 -20.19 -26.87 15.34
N ALA A 347 -19.82 -28.11 15.00
CA ALA A 347 -20.55 -29.31 15.42
C ALA A 347 -20.55 -29.51 16.95
N LEU A 348 -19.55 -28.96 17.65
CA LEU A 348 -19.49 -28.90 19.12
C LEU A 348 -20.31 -27.73 19.70
N GLY A 349 -20.94 -26.91 18.86
CA GLY A 349 -21.71 -25.74 19.27
C GLY A 349 -20.86 -24.51 19.58
N ILE A 350 -19.58 -24.51 19.19
CA ILE A 350 -18.66 -23.40 19.36
C ILE A 350 -18.59 -22.63 18.04
N THR A 351 -19.06 -21.38 18.02
CA THR A 351 -19.02 -20.55 16.80
C THR A 351 -18.39 -19.19 17.02
N GLY A 352 -17.82 -18.91 18.20
CA GLY A 352 -17.15 -17.65 18.52
C GLY A 352 -18.00 -16.70 19.38
N GLU A 353 -19.08 -17.21 19.98
CA GLU A 353 -20.01 -16.42 20.78
C GLU A 353 -19.30 -15.69 21.94
N GLY A 354 -19.68 -14.44 22.14
CA GLY A 354 -19.12 -13.61 23.22
C GLY A 354 -17.76 -12.97 22.91
N ILE A 355 -17.14 -13.33 21.78
CA ILE A 355 -15.87 -12.73 21.34
C ILE A 355 -16.12 -11.58 20.36
N VAL A 356 -15.44 -10.47 20.59
CA VAL A 356 -15.39 -9.32 19.68
C VAL A 356 -14.07 -9.31 18.92
N VAL A 357 -14.15 -9.37 17.60
CA VAL A 357 -13.00 -9.28 16.70
C VAL A 357 -12.92 -7.87 16.13
N ALA A 358 -11.76 -7.25 16.18
CA ALA A 358 -11.48 -6.02 15.47
C ALA A 358 -10.89 -6.32 14.10
N GLY A 359 -11.27 -5.53 13.11
CA GLY A 359 -10.60 -5.47 11.83
C GLY A 359 -9.89 -4.13 11.66
N GLN A 360 -8.61 -4.17 11.32
CA GLN A 360 -7.84 -3.01 10.91
C GLN A 360 -7.50 -3.17 9.42
N ASP A 361 -8.18 -2.43 8.53
CA ASP A 361 -8.04 -2.65 7.08
C ASP A 361 -8.52 -1.44 6.23
N THR A 362 -8.86 -1.63 4.96
CA THR A 362 -9.38 -0.60 4.02
C THR A 362 -10.77 -0.09 4.35
N GLY A 363 -11.38 -0.64 5.40
CA GLY A 363 -12.74 -0.41 5.83
C GLY A 363 -13.65 -1.62 5.58
N TYR A 364 -14.96 -1.46 5.86
CA TYR A 364 -15.91 -2.57 5.82
C TYR A 364 -17.26 -2.14 5.24
N ASP A 365 -17.79 -2.90 4.28
CA ASP A 365 -19.21 -2.83 3.92
C ASP A 365 -20.03 -3.44 5.06
N TRP A 366 -20.30 -2.64 6.09
CA TRP A 366 -21.07 -3.09 7.25
C TRP A 366 -22.52 -3.48 6.91
N THR A 367 -23.01 -3.07 5.74
CA THR A 367 -24.36 -3.42 5.27
C THR A 367 -24.41 -4.76 4.55
N HIS A 368 -23.24 -5.35 4.27
CA HIS A 368 -23.13 -6.64 3.62
C HIS A 368 -23.93 -7.71 4.39
N PRO A 369 -24.78 -8.53 3.73
CA PRO A 369 -25.62 -9.51 4.41
C PRO A 369 -24.86 -10.49 5.31
N ALA A 370 -23.64 -10.86 4.91
CA ALA A 370 -22.76 -11.73 5.70
C ALA A 370 -22.08 -11.06 6.90
N LEU A 371 -22.05 -9.71 7.00
CA LEU A 371 -21.32 -8.97 8.04
C LEU A 371 -22.26 -8.21 8.98
N LYS A 372 -23.35 -7.63 8.44
CA LYS A 372 -24.29 -6.80 9.17
C LYS A 372 -24.85 -7.47 10.45
N PRO A 373 -25.29 -8.75 10.42
CA PRO A 373 -25.83 -9.40 11.62
C PRO A 373 -24.81 -9.54 12.75
N HIS A 374 -23.52 -9.46 12.42
CA HIS A 374 -22.39 -9.67 13.32
C HIS A 374 -21.73 -8.36 13.75
N TYR A 375 -22.11 -7.23 13.16
CA TYR A 375 -21.58 -5.93 13.56
C TYR A 375 -22.02 -5.61 14.99
N ARG A 376 -21.07 -5.33 15.89
CA ARG A 376 -21.37 -5.08 17.31
C ARG A 376 -22.29 -3.86 17.50
N GLY A 377 -22.19 -2.88 16.61
CA GLY A 377 -23.06 -1.70 16.59
C GLY A 377 -24.48 -1.93 16.05
N TRP A 378 -24.83 -3.15 15.59
CA TRP A 378 -26.15 -3.45 15.04
C TRP A 378 -27.03 -4.18 16.06
N ASP A 379 -28.15 -3.57 16.45
CA ASP A 379 -29.10 -4.14 17.42
C ASP A 379 -30.24 -4.97 16.79
N GLY A 380 -30.24 -5.12 15.47
CA GLY A 380 -31.33 -5.74 14.70
C GLY A 380 -32.32 -4.75 14.07
N GLN A 381 -32.26 -3.47 14.43
CA GLN A 381 -33.16 -2.41 13.96
C GLN A 381 -32.39 -1.15 13.50
N SER A 382 -31.42 -0.72 14.30
CA SER A 382 -30.62 0.48 14.11
C SER A 382 -29.13 0.20 14.31
N ALA A 383 -28.30 1.04 13.70
CA ALA A 383 -26.85 0.97 13.83
C ALA A 383 -26.35 2.11 14.73
N ALA A 384 -25.47 1.78 15.68
CA ALA A 384 -24.72 2.71 16.49
C ALA A 384 -23.22 2.51 16.19
N HIS A 385 -22.61 3.52 15.56
CA HIS A 385 -21.22 3.42 15.10
C HIS A 385 -20.20 3.86 16.16
N ASP A 386 -20.61 4.71 17.10
CA ASP A 386 -19.78 5.11 18.24
C ASP A 386 -19.22 3.88 18.97
N TYR A 387 -17.93 3.92 19.32
CA TYR A 387 -17.18 2.82 19.95
C TYR A 387 -17.07 1.53 19.10
N ASN A 388 -17.59 1.50 17.87
CA ASN A 388 -17.61 0.32 17.01
C ASN A 388 -16.95 0.54 15.64
N TRP A 389 -16.67 1.80 15.30
CA TRP A 389 -16.07 2.19 14.03
C TRP A 389 -15.18 3.43 14.21
N HIS A 390 -14.03 3.43 13.54
CA HIS A 390 -13.16 4.59 13.41
C HIS A 390 -12.58 4.68 11.99
N ASP A 391 -12.33 5.90 11.49
CA ASP A 391 -11.67 6.14 10.20
C ASP A 391 -10.49 7.07 10.42
N ALA A 392 -9.28 6.50 10.45
CA ALA A 392 -8.04 7.24 10.74
C ALA A 392 -7.59 8.17 9.60
N TRP A 393 -8.34 8.20 8.49
CA TRP A 393 -8.00 8.96 7.30
C TRP A 393 -8.94 10.14 7.06
N ASP A 394 -10.24 9.85 6.91
CA ASP A 394 -11.23 10.84 6.49
C ASP A 394 -12.19 11.26 7.61
N ASP A 395 -12.05 10.66 8.80
CA ASP A 395 -12.92 10.89 9.96
C ASP A 395 -14.42 10.75 9.58
N VAL A 396 -14.74 9.67 8.86
CA VAL A 396 -16.12 9.36 8.44
C VAL A 396 -16.80 8.52 9.51
N ALA A 397 -17.93 9.02 10.03
CA ALA A 397 -18.66 8.40 11.14
C ALA A 397 -19.36 7.05 10.81
N VAL A 398 -19.45 6.66 9.54
CA VAL A 398 -20.16 5.45 9.10
C VAL A 398 -19.20 4.52 8.38
N PRO A 399 -19.17 3.20 8.68
CA PRO A 399 -18.29 2.28 7.98
C PRO A 399 -18.57 2.24 6.49
N PHE A 400 -17.49 2.19 5.72
CA PHE A 400 -17.48 1.91 4.29
C PHE A 400 -16.15 1.24 3.95
N ASP A 401 -16.07 0.66 2.77
CA ASP A 401 -14.84 0.06 2.25
C ASP A 401 -14.57 0.63 0.86
N ASP A 402 -13.39 1.20 0.67
CA ASP A 402 -12.99 1.89 -0.56
C ASP A 402 -12.03 1.07 -1.45
N ASP A 403 -11.77 -0.18 -1.06
CA ASP A 403 -10.86 -1.10 -1.75
C ASP A 403 -11.39 -2.54 -1.86
N SER A 404 -12.33 -2.94 -1.00
CA SER A 404 -12.91 -4.29 -0.81
C SER A 404 -12.09 -5.31 -0.01
N HIS A 405 -10.83 -4.99 0.28
CA HIS A 405 -9.93 -5.87 1.03
C HIS A 405 -10.42 -6.13 2.47
N GLY A 406 -10.77 -5.10 3.23
CA GLY A 406 -11.29 -5.26 4.58
C GLY A 406 -12.62 -6.05 4.66
N THR A 407 -13.55 -5.79 3.73
CA THR A 407 -14.80 -6.57 3.64
C THR A 407 -14.53 -8.06 3.38
N HIS A 408 -13.48 -8.38 2.60
CA HIS A 408 -13.08 -9.75 2.32
C HIS A 408 -12.45 -10.42 3.55
N THR A 409 -11.51 -9.74 4.20
CA THR A 409 -10.80 -10.27 5.38
C THR A 409 -11.75 -10.52 6.54
N MET A 410 -12.62 -9.56 6.88
CA MET A 410 -13.64 -9.74 7.93
C MET A 410 -14.65 -10.85 7.58
N GLY A 411 -14.99 -11.01 6.31
CA GLY A 411 -15.82 -12.11 5.84
C GLY A 411 -15.21 -13.49 6.05
N THR A 412 -13.87 -13.60 6.02
CA THR A 412 -13.15 -14.85 6.32
C THR A 412 -13.05 -15.10 7.83
N VAL A 413 -13.03 -14.04 8.64
CA VAL A 413 -13.14 -14.19 10.10
C VAL A 413 -14.50 -14.75 10.50
N LEU A 414 -15.60 -14.10 10.09
CA LEU A 414 -16.93 -14.37 10.66
C LEU A 414 -18.13 -14.30 9.69
N GLY A 415 -17.90 -14.16 8.38
CA GLY A 415 -18.98 -13.99 7.41
C GLY A 415 -20.00 -15.15 7.39
N ASP A 416 -21.27 -14.83 7.65
CA ASP A 416 -22.41 -15.74 7.50
C ASP A 416 -23.68 -14.93 7.18
N ASP A 417 -24.29 -15.18 6.02
CA ASP A 417 -25.51 -14.49 5.58
C ASP A 417 -26.82 -15.15 6.02
N GLY A 418 -26.73 -16.30 6.72
CA GLY A 418 -27.90 -17.08 7.13
C GLY A 418 -28.68 -17.74 5.98
N ALA A 419 -28.22 -17.61 4.74
CA ALA A 419 -28.80 -18.19 3.53
C ALA A 419 -27.92 -19.29 2.92
N GLY A 420 -26.91 -19.73 3.67
CA GLY A 420 -25.99 -20.81 3.29
C GLY A 420 -24.64 -20.32 2.72
N ASN A 421 -24.40 -19.00 2.63
CA ASN A 421 -23.06 -18.48 2.37
C ASN A 421 -22.34 -18.24 3.70
N ARG A 422 -21.69 -19.29 4.20
CA ARG A 422 -20.77 -19.20 5.34
C ARG A 422 -19.33 -19.16 4.84
N THR A 423 -18.71 -17.99 4.96
CA THR A 423 -17.31 -17.74 4.57
C THR A 423 -16.40 -17.58 5.79
N GLY A 424 -16.97 -17.35 6.97
CA GLY A 424 -16.25 -17.11 8.22
C GLY A 424 -15.93 -18.37 9.01
N VAL A 425 -14.79 -18.35 9.70
CA VAL A 425 -14.39 -19.36 10.69
C VAL A 425 -15.21 -19.29 11.98
N ALA A 426 -15.54 -18.08 12.47
CA ALA A 426 -16.23 -17.83 13.73
C ALA A 426 -17.53 -17.03 13.54
N PRO A 427 -18.58 -17.62 12.93
CA PRO A 427 -19.81 -16.90 12.56
C PRO A 427 -20.68 -16.45 13.75
N GLY A 428 -20.38 -16.85 14.98
CA GLY A 428 -21.03 -16.39 16.21
C GLY A 428 -20.35 -15.19 16.88
N ALA A 429 -19.17 -14.80 16.41
CA ALA A 429 -18.45 -13.64 16.92
C ALA A 429 -19.12 -12.32 16.52
N ARG A 430 -18.73 -11.23 17.18
CA ARG A 430 -19.09 -9.86 16.79
C ARG A 430 -17.88 -9.12 16.25
N TRP A 431 -18.09 -8.10 15.41
CA TRP A 431 -16.98 -7.27 14.94
C TRP A 431 -17.12 -5.77 15.19
N ILE A 432 -15.96 -5.12 15.29
CA ILE A 432 -15.73 -3.68 15.15
C ILE A 432 -14.65 -3.44 14.11
N GLY A 433 -14.55 -2.22 13.58
CA GLY A 433 -13.60 -1.92 12.51
C GLY A 433 -12.90 -0.58 12.68
N CYS A 434 -11.69 -0.48 12.16
CA CYS A 434 -11.02 0.79 11.94
C CYS A 434 -10.38 0.82 10.55
N ARG A 435 -10.58 1.90 9.82
CA ARG A 435 -9.95 2.12 8.52
C ARG A 435 -8.61 2.81 8.69
N ASN A 436 -7.53 2.02 8.61
CA ASN A 436 -6.14 2.50 8.60
C ASN A 436 -5.55 2.61 7.20
N MET A 437 -6.19 2.01 6.19
CA MET A 437 -5.71 2.06 4.82
C MET A 437 -6.72 2.81 3.93
N ARG A 438 -6.21 3.74 3.15
CA ARG A 438 -6.95 4.44 2.11
C ARG A 438 -6.53 3.79 0.79
N ARG A 439 -7.44 3.06 0.12
CA ARG A 439 -7.14 2.31 -1.14
C ARG A 439 -5.92 1.38 -1.04
N GLY A 440 -5.86 0.63 0.05
CA GLY A 440 -4.78 -0.33 0.29
C GLY A 440 -3.44 0.28 0.70
N PHE A 441 -3.39 1.59 0.97
CA PHE A 441 -2.18 2.26 1.46
C PHE A 441 -2.41 2.87 2.84
N GLY A 442 -1.46 2.64 3.75
CA GLY A 442 -1.43 3.25 5.07
C GLY A 442 -0.29 4.25 5.26
N ASN A 443 -0.12 4.63 6.52
CA ASN A 443 1.06 5.32 7.06
C ASN A 443 1.13 5.04 8.57
N PRO A 444 2.31 5.19 9.21
CA PRO A 444 2.47 4.85 10.63
C PRO A 444 1.45 5.54 11.55
N GLY A 445 1.06 6.79 11.27
CA GLY A 445 0.05 7.50 12.05
C GLY A 445 -1.32 6.80 12.02
N ALA A 446 -1.81 6.43 10.84
CA ALA A 446 -3.10 5.75 10.68
C ALA A 446 -3.10 4.31 11.25
N TYR A 447 -1.97 3.61 11.14
CA TYR A 447 -1.81 2.29 11.77
C TYR A 447 -1.89 2.37 13.30
N ALA A 448 -1.15 3.31 13.89
CA ALA A 448 -1.18 3.53 15.34
C ALA A 448 -2.55 4.05 15.81
N GLU A 449 -3.20 4.91 15.05
CA GLU A 449 -4.52 5.46 15.38
C GLU A 449 -5.59 4.37 15.57
N CYS A 450 -5.60 3.37 14.69
CA CYS A 450 -6.51 2.25 14.84
C CYS A 450 -6.17 1.36 16.04
N MET A 451 -4.88 1.12 16.32
CA MET A 451 -4.45 0.40 17.52
C MET A 451 -4.85 1.15 18.80
N GLU A 452 -4.73 2.48 18.80
CA GLU A 452 -5.19 3.35 19.89
C GLU A 452 -6.69 3.19 20.14
N PHE A 453 -7.48 3.25 19.06
CA PHE A 453 -8.93 3.03 19.11
C PHE A 453 -9.27 1.62 19.61
N PHE A 454 -8.51 0.59 19.26
CA PHE A 454 -8.78 -0.76 19.77
C PHE A 454 -8.39 -0.95 21.23
N LEU A 455 -7.39 -0.24 21.75
CA LEU A 455 -7.09 -0.31 23.18
C LEU A 455 -8.26 0.22 24.03
N ALA A 456 -8.79 1.38 23.65
CA ALA A 456 -9.88 2.04 24.36
C ALA A 456 -10.76 2.79 23.35
N PRO A 457 -11.79 2.13 22.77
CA PRO A 457 -12.66 2.78 21.79
C PRO A 457 -13.29 4.06 22.34
N TYR A 458 -13.45 5.05 21.47
CA TYR A 458 -14.05 6.35 21.77
C TYR A 458 -15.15 6.67 20.74
N PRO A 459 -16.09 7.58 21.03
CA PRO A 459 -17.16 7.93 20.10
C PRO A 459 -16.65 8.80 18.94
N TYR A 460 -17.43 8.92 17.87
CA TYR A 460 -17.09 9.82 16.78
C TYR A 460 -16.91 11.26 17.28
N ALA A 461 -15.82 11.92 16.86
CA ALA A 461 -15.38 13.23 17.35
C ALA A 461 -15.11 13.33 18.87
N GLY A 462 -14.94 12.19 19.56
CA GLY A 462 -14.47 12.13 20.94
C GLY A 462 -12.95 12.31 21.06
N ASP A 463 -12.49 12.62 22.27
CA ASP A 463 -11.06 12.71 22.59
C ASP A 463 -10.55 11.35 23.10
N PRO A 464 -9.60 10.69 22.40
CA PRO A 464 -9.06 9.40 22.86
C PRO A 464 -8.44 9.45 24.26
N PHE A 465 -7.96 10.61 24.73
CA PHE A 465 -7.34 10.77 26.05
C PHE A 465 -8.34 10.78 27.20
N SER A 466 -9.62 11.07 26.95
CA SER A 466 -10.64 11.19 28.00
C SER A 466 -11.91 10.37 27.78
N ASP A 467 -12.25 10.07 26.52
CA ASP A 467 -13.49 9.38 26.14
C ASP A 467 -13.28 7.90 25.82
N GLY A 468 -12.03 7.42 25.92
CA GLY A 468 -11.66 6.01 25.69
C GLY A 468 -12.30 5.08 26.72
N ASP A 469 -12.91 3.99 26.25
CA ASP A 469 -13.58 2.98 27.08
C ASP A 469 -12.97 1.59 26.85
N VAL A 470 -12.07 1.17 27.76
CA VAL A 470 -11.41 -0.15 27.68
C VAL A 470 -12.40 -1.32 27.78
N SER A 471 -13.58 -1.11 28.37
CA SER A 471 -14.64 -2.14 28.43
C SER A 471 -15.23 -2.43 27.05
N ARG A 472 -14.96 -1.57 26.06
CA ARG A 472 -15.38 -1.72 24.66
C ARG A 472 -14.25 -2.28 23.78
N ALA A 473 -13.07 -2.55 24.32
CA ALA A 473 -11.97 -3.10 23.54
C ALA A 473 -12.33 -4.46 22.89
N PRO A 474 -11.83 -4.76 21.68
CA PRO A 474 -11.95 -6.08 21.08
C PRO A 474 -11.07 -7.09 21.83
N ASN A 475 -11.30 -8.37 21.57
CA ASN A 475 -10.50 -9.47 22.10
C ASN A 475 -9.26 -9.74 21.24
N VAL A 476 -9.44 -9.72 19.92
CA VAL A 476 -8.41 -10.02 18.92
C VAL A 476 -8.56 -9.06 17.75
N VAL A 477 -7.44 -8.66 17.15
CA VAL A 477 -7.39 -7.75 15.99
C VAL A 477 -6.83 -8.52 14.79
N ASN A 478 -7.58 -8.52 13.68
CA ASN A 478 -7.13 -9.01 12.40
C ASN A 478 -6.40 -7.90 11.62
N ASN A 479 -5.14 -8.16 11.25
CA ASN A 479 -4.29 -7.22 10.53
C ASN A 479 -3.76 -7.86 9.24
N SER A 480 -4.47 -7.64 8.14
CA SER A 480 -4.13 -8.19 6.82
C SER A 480 -3.29 -7.20 5.98
N TRP A 481 -2.43 -6.44 6.64
CA TRP A 481 -1.62 -5.35 6.07
C TRP A 481 -0.21 -5.38 6.68
N GLY A 482 0.71 -4.64 6.07
CA GLY A 482 2.03 -4.33 6.63
C GLY A 482 2.37 -2.87 6.36
N CYS A 483 3.32 -2.31 7.12
CA CYS A 483 3.80 -0.94 6.94
C CYS A 483 5.25 -0.94 6.40
N PRO A 484 5.44 -0.94 5.06
CA PRO A 484 6.76 -0.94 4.44
C PRO A 484 7.41 0.47 4.47
N ASP A 485 8.71 0.53 4.18
CA ASP A 485 9.50 1.77 4.16
C ASP A 485 8.86 2.89 3.33
N PHE A 486 8.24 2.56 2.20
CA PHE A 486 7.60 3.57 1.35
C PHE A 486 6.35 4.20 1.98
N GLU A 487 5.73 3.56 2.98
CA GLU A 487 4.65 4.14 3.79
C GLU A 487 5.17 4.94 4.99
N GLY A 488 6.48 4.96 5.22
CA GLY A 488 7.12 5.75 6.26
C GLY A 488 7.47 4.98 7.54
N CYS A 489 7.33 3.65 7.54
CA CYS A 489 7.73 2.81 8.67
C CYS A 489 9.15 2.26 8.54
N PHE A 490 9.75 2.00 9.70
CA PHE A 490 10.94 1.18 9.89
C PHE A 490 10.56 -0.08 10.67
N PRO A 491 11.44 -1.11 10.74
CA PRO A 491 11.10 -2.38 11.36
C PRO A 491 10.49 -2.30 12.76
N ASP A 492 10.82 -1.29 13.57
CA ASP A 492 10.41 -1.06 14.97
C ASP A 492 9.33 0.03 15.16
N THR A 493 8.88 0.67 14.09
CA THR A 493 8.02 1.88 14.18
C THR A 493 6.70 1.66 14.91
N LEU A 494 6.10 0.48 14.80
CA LEU A 494 4.80 0.16 15.41
C LEU A 494 4.92 -0.72 16.66
N GLU A 495 6.14 -1.10 17.05
CA GLU A 495 6.39 -2.05 18.14
C GLU A 495 5.76 -1.61 19.47
N PRO A 496 5.87 -0.35 19.93
CA PRO A 496 5.27 0.07 21.21
C PRO A 496 3.75 -0.11 21.25
N ALA A 497 3.06 0.10 20.12
CA ALA A 497 1.61 -0.06 20.05
C ALA A 497 1.20 -1.54 20.10
N VAL A 498 1.93 -2.41 19.41
CA VAL A 498 1.67 -3.86 19.41
C VAL A 498 1.92 -4.45 20.80
N GLU A 499 3.01 -4.04 21.45
CA GLU A 499 3.32 -4.41 22.84
C GLU A 499 2.25 -3.91 23.82
N ALA A 500 1.74 -2.69 23.64
CA ALA A 500 0.65 -2.16 24.46
C ALA A 500 -0.64 -2.99 24.33
N LEU A 501 -1.02 -3.38 23.12
CA LEU A 501 -2.17 -4.25 22.90
C LEU A 501 -1.95 -5.64 23.52
N ARG A 502 -0.75 -6.23 23.37
CA ARG A 502 -0.40 -7.50 24.02
C ARG A 502 -0.49 -7.40 25.54
N ALA A 503 0.07 -6.34 26.14
CA ALA A 503 0.02 -6.07 27.57
C ALA A 503 -1.42 -5.90 28.09
N ALA A 504 -2.31 -5.33 27.28
CA ALA A 504 -3.74 -5.22 27.59
C ALA A 504 -4.51 -6.56 27.43
N GLY A 505 -3.88 -7.60 26.88
CA GLY A 505 -4.52 -8.88 26.56
C GLY A 505 -5.42 -8.81 25.33
N ILE A 506 -5.02 -8.02 24.33
CA ILE A 506 -5.64 -7.94 23.02
C ILE A 506 -4.70 -8.62 22.03
N MET A 507 -5.12 -9.73 21.43
CA MET A 507 -4.25 -10.50 20.53
C MET A 507 -4.13 -9.81 19.17
N MET A 508 -2.89 -9.63 18.69
CA MET A 508 -2.62 -9.12 17.34
C MET A 508 -2.28 -10.29 16.41
N VAL A 509 -3.20 -10.61 15.49
CA VAL A 509 -2.97 -11.59 14.42
C VAL A 509 -2.65 -10.82 13.14
N VAL A 510 -1.52 -11.15 12.51
CA VAL A 510 -0.93 -10.35 11.42
C VAL A 510 -0.56 -11.25 10.24
N SER A 511 -0.80 -10.79 9.01
CA SER A 511 -0.35 -11.49 7.81
C SER A 511 1.17 -11.36 7.62
N ALA A 512 1.86 -12.44 7.27
CA ALA A 512 3.33 -12.46 7.20
C ALA A 512 3.96 -11.66 6.05
N GLY A 513 3.16 -11.25 5.04
CA GLY A 513 3.64 -10.61 3.81
C GLY A 513 3.58 -11.53 2.59
N ASN A 514 3.77 -10.95 1.40
CA ASN A 514 3.65 -11.65 0.12
C ASN A 514 4.95 -11.57 -0.72
N ASP A 515 6.10 -11.45 -0.05
CA ASP A 515 7.41 -11.21 -0.66
C ASP A 515 8.25 -12.51 -0.79
N GLY A 516 7.62 -13.67 -0.61
CA GLY A 516 8.25 -14.98 -0.83
C GLY A 516 8.64 -15.23 -2.29
N PRO A 517 9.36 -16.33 -2.59
CA PRO A 517 9.67 -17.45 -1.71
C PRO A 517 11.02 -17.33 -0.96
N GLY A 518 11.71 -16.19 -1.05
CA GLY A 518 13.00 -15.99 -0.41
C GLY A 518 12.92 -16.08 1.12
N CYS A 519 14.02 -16.48 1.76
CA CYS A 519 14.16 -16.42 3.21
C CYS A 519 14.33 -14.97 3.70
N ALA A 520 14.03 -14.73 4.98
CA ALA A 520 14.09 -13.40 5.60
C ALA A 520 13.27 -12.34 4.85
N THR A 521 12.05 -12.71 4.46
CA THR A 521 11.07 -11.86 3.76
C THR A 521 9.91 -11.42 4.65
N VAL A 522 9.84 -11.90 5.90
CA VAL A 522 8.99 -11.31 6.96
C VAL A 522 9.72 -10.13 7.57
N THR A 523 9.82 -9.03 6.83
CA THR A 523 10.61 -7.84 7.21
C THR A 523 9.74 -6.64 7.56
N THR A 524 8.46 -6.68 7.22
CA THR A 524 7.56 -5.54 7.30
C THR A 524 6.73 -5.60 8.59
N PRO A 525 6.70 -4.52 9.40
CA PRO A 525 5.89 -4.48 10.61
C PRO A 525 4.39 -4.49 10.32
N PRO A 526 3.57 -5.07 11.22
CA PRO A 526 3.96 -5.64 12.52
C PRO A 526 4.33 -7.12 12.49
N ALA A 527 4.40 -7.76 11.32
CA ALA A 527 4.58 -9.21 11.22
C ALA A 527 5.94 -9.72 11.74
N ASN A 528 6.95 -8.86 11.79
CA ASN A 528 8.28 -9.18 12.32
C ASN A 528 8.38 -9.12 13.85
N TYR A 529 7.37 -8.61 14.56
CA TYR A 529 7.41 -8.47 16.01
C TYR A 529 7.19 -9.79 16.76
N ASP A 530 7.84 -9.95 17.90
CA ASP A 530 7.61 -11.07 18.82
C ASP A 530 6.19 -11.04 19.38
N ALA A 531 5.71 -9.85 19.77
CA ALA A 531 4.36 -9.66 20.30
C ALA A 531 3.21 -9.88 19.29
N ALA A 532 3.51 -10.01 18.00
CA ALA A 532 2.54 -10.26 16.93
C ALA A 532 2.54 -11.72 16.48
N PHE A 533 1.35 -12.30 16.36
CA PHE A 533 1.17 -13.66 15.86
C PHE A 533 1.00 -13.65 14.33
N SER A 534 2.10 -13.86 13.63
CA SER A 534 2.22 -13.76 12.17
C SER A 534 1.80 -15.05 11.45
N VAL A 535 1.15 -14.88 10.29
CA VAL A 535 0.49 -15.98 9.57
C VAL A 535 0.97 -16.09 8.12
N GLY A 536 1.55 -17.23 7.78
CA GLY A 536 1.92 -17.62 6.42
C GLY A 536 0.76 -18.20 5.61
N ALA A 537 0.86 -18.17 4.28
CA ALA A 537 -0.19 -18.61 3.36
C ALA A 537 0.09 -19.99 2.78
N THR A 538 -0.95 -20.80 2.70
CA THR A 538 -0.95 -22.12 2.06
C THR A 538 -2.14 -22.26 1.12
N GLY A 539 -2.06 -23.23 0.21
CA GLY A 539 -3.26 -23.73 -0.48
C GLY A 539 -4.11 -24.60 0.45
N ASN A 540 -5.32 -24.97 0.00
CA ASN A 540 -6.23 -25.84 0.78
C ASN A 540 -5.68 -27.25 1.07
N GLY A 541 -4.55 -27.65 0.47
CA GLY A 541 -3.81 -28.87 0.82
C GLY A 541 -2.77 -28.70 1.93
N GLY A 542 -2.62 -27.49 2.48
CA GLY A 542 -1.62 -27.16 3.49
C GLY A 542 -0.18 -27.14 2.95
N SER A 543 0.00 -26.93 1.65
CA SER A 543 1.30 -26.65 1.02
C SER A 543 1.51 -25.14 0.95
N ILE A 544 2.69 -24.66 1.33
CA ILE A 544 3.02 -23.23 1.27
C ILE A 544 2.94 -22.71 -0.17
N VAL A 545 2.34 -21.54 -0.35
CA VAL A 545 2.33 -20.86 -1.66
C VAL A 545 3.63 -20.09 -1.87
N SER A 546 4.03 -19.90 -3.13
CA SER A 546 5.32 -19.29 -3.47
C SER A 546 5.47 -17.86 -2.95
N PHE A 547 4.40 -17.07 -2.96
CA PHE A 547 4.43 -15.69 -2.50
C PHE A 547 4.48 -15.56 -0.97
N SER A 548 4.17 -16.60 -0.19
CA SER A 548 4.15 -16.46 1.27
C SER A 548 5.54 -16.09 1.78
N SER A 549 5.63 -14.96 2.50
CA SER A 549 6.87 -14.56 3.18
C SER A 549 7.31 -15.61 4.20
N ARG A 550 8.63 -15.67 4.43
CA ARG A 550 9.34 -16.66 5.23
C ARG A 550 10.37 -15.98 6.12
N GLY A 551 10.61 -16.57 7.28
CA GLY A 551 11.62 -16.11 8.22
C GLY A 551 13.04 -16.51 7.83
N PRO A 552 14.00 -16.37 8.75
CA PRO A 552 13.83 -15.76 10.07
C PRO A 552 13.60 -14.24 9.99
N ALA A 553 12.93 -13.67 10.98
CA ALA A 553 12.77 -12.22 11.15
C ALA A 553 13.51 -11.79 12.42
N ASP A 554 14.64 -11.10 12.27
CA ASP A 554 15.54 -10.72 13.38
C ASP A 554 15.86 -11.86 14.38
N GLY A 555 16.07 -13.07 13.84
CA GLY A 555 16.36 -14.27 14.64
C GLY A 555 15.14 -14.95 15.27
N LEU A 556 13.95 -14.37 15.13
CA LEU A 556 12.68 -15.02 15.47
C LEU A 556 12.24 -15.97 14.34
N VAL A 557 11.61 -17.07 14.74
CA VAL A 557 10.94 -17.96 13.79
C VAL A 557 9.65 -17.29 13.34
N LYS A 558 9.58 -16.91 12.07
CA LYS A 558 8.38 -16.35 11.44
C LYS A 558 8.13 -17.05 10.09
N PRO A 559 6.88 -17.21 9.62
CA PRO A 559 5.66 -16.92 10.35
C PRO A 559 5.51 -17.81 11.59
N ASP A 560 4.64 -17.45 12.53
CA ASP A 560 4.38 -18.24 13.75
C ASP A 560 3.53 -19.48 13.42
N ILE A 561 2.61 -19.36 12.46
CA ILE A 561 1.78 -20.44 11.94
C ILE A 561 1.44 -20.23 10.46
N SER A 562 0.89 -21.25 9.81
CA SER A 562 0.38 -21.16 8.44
C SER A 562 -1.10 -21.55 8.33
N ALA A 563 -1.83 -20.88 7.42
CA ALA A 563 -3.25 -21.10 7.19
C ALA A 563 -3.62 -20.96 5.70
N PRO A 564 -4.85 -21.32 5.28
CA PRO A 564 -5.27 -21.17 3.89
C PRO A 564 -5.26 -19.70 3.44
N GLY A 565 -4.51 -19.40 2.39
CA GLY A 565 -4.41 -18.07 1.78
C GLY A 565 -4.45 -18.09 0.25
N GLU A 566 -4.58 -19.25 -0.38
CA GLU A 566 -4.73 -19.37 -1.83
C GLU A 566 -6.20 -19.55 -2.22
N TYR A 567 -6.71 -18.69 -3.11
CA TYR A 567 -8.03 -18.84 -3.71
C TYR A 567 -9.16 -18.97 -2.67
N VAL A 568 -9.20 -18.01 -1.73
CA VAL A 568 -10.19 -17.95 -0.64
C VAL A 568 -11.39 -17.13 -1.08
N ARG A 569 -12.59 -17.72 -0.96
CA ARG A 569 -13.87 -17.04 -1.20
C ARG A 569 -14.32 -16.29 0.04
N SER A 570 -14.70 -15.02 -0.11
CA SER A 570 -15.26 -14.22 0.99
C SER A 570 -16.19 -13.12 0.46
N SER A 571 -16.76 -12.33 1.36
CA SER A 571 -17.60 -11.17 1.03
C SER A 571 -16.81 -10.08 0.32
N VAL A 572 -17.48 -9.35 -0.58
CA VAL A 572 -16.97 -8.12 -1.20
C VAL A 572 -18.07 -7.05 -1.17
N PRO A 573 -17.73 -5.75 -1.19
CA PRO A 573 -18.71 -4.67 -1.11
C PRO A 573 -19.83 -4.76 -2.13
N GLY A 574 -21.00 -4.25 -1.75
CA GLY A 574 -22.21 -4.32 -2.57
C GLY A 574 -23.02 -5.60 -2.40
N GLY A 575 -22.74 -6.38 -1.34
CA GLY A 575 -23.44 -7.61 -1.00
C GLY A 575 -23.01 -8.85 -1.81
N GLY A 576 -21.86 -8.79 -2.48
CA GLY A 576 -21.35 -9.85 -3.35
C GLY A 576 -20.30 -10.74 -2.67
N TYR A 577 -19.81 -11.74 -3.40
CA TYR A 577 -18.71 -12.60 -2.98
C TYR A 577 -17.64 -12.66 -4.07
N GLY A 578 -16.40 -12.94 -3.68
CA GLY A 578 -15.28 -13.04 -4.61
C GLY A 578 -14.11 -13.84 -4.07
N TYR A 579 -13.25 -14.28 -4.99
CA TYR A 579 -12.02 -15.00 -4.67
C TYR A 579 -10.81 -14.07 -4.62
N ALA A 580 -9.96 -14.25 -3.61
CA ALA A 580 -8.67 -13.57 -3.47
C ALA A 580 -7.57 -14.55 -2.99
N GLY A 581 -6.31 -14.13 -3.10
CA GLY A 581 -5.17 -14.89 -2.60
C GLY A 581 -4.11 -13.97 -2.00
N GLY A 582 -3.51 -14.39 -0.89
CA GLY A 582 -2.54 -13.64 -0.12
C GLY A 582 -2.43 -14.17 1.32
N THR A 583 -1.34 -13.84 2.01
CA THR A 583 -1.29 -13.98 3.49
C THR A 583 -2.38 -13.17 4.18
N SER A 584 -2.89 -12.12 3.51
CA SER A 584 -4.08 -11.36 3.88
C SER A 584 -5.35 -12.20 4.07
N MET A 585 -5.47 -13.34 3.38
CA MET A 585 -6.58 -14.28 3.55
C MET A 585 -6.25 -15.39 4.57
N ALA A 586 -4.96 -15.65 4.83
CA ALA A 586 -4.52 -16.61 5.83
C ALA A 586 -4.71 -16.09 7.26
N GLY A 587 -4.30 -14.84 7.54
CA GLY A 587 -4.46 -14.19 8.85
C GLY A 587 -5.88 -14.29 9.43
N PRO A 588 -6.94 -13.92 8.68
CA PRO A 588 -8.33 -14.03 9.11
C PRO A 588 -8.78 -15.41 9.57
N HIS A 589 -8.21 -16.48 9.03
CA HIS A 589 -8.53 -17.82 9.50
C HIS A 589 -8.07 -18.00 10.95
N VAL A 590 -6.82 -17.59 11.25
CA VAL A 590 -6.23 -17.70 12.58
C VAL A 590 -6.97 -16.80 13.57
N THR A 591 -7.30 -15.56 13.17
CA THR A 591 -8.15 -14.66 13.97
C THR A 591 -9.48 -15.31 14.34
N GLY A 592 -10.13 -15.98 13.38
CA GLY A 592 -11.36 -16.73 13.64
C GLY A 592 -11.15 -17.93 14.56
N VAL A 593 -10.03 -18.66 14.44
CA VAL A 593 -9.69 -19.76 15.37
C VAL A 593 -9.49 -19.25 16.79
N VAL A 594 -8.83 -18.10 16.98
CA VAL A 594 -8.72 -17.45 18.30
C VAL A 594 -10.11 -17.16 18.88
N ALA A 595 -11.04 -16.65 18.06
CA ALA A 595 -12.40 -16.42 18.52
C ALA A 595 -13.15 -17.72 18.90
N LEU A 596 -12.97 -18.80 18.13
CA LEU A 596 -13.51 -20.11 18.50
C LEU A 596 -12.93 -20.59 19.84
N LEU A 597 -11.60 -20.56 19.98
CA LEU A 597 -10.89 -21.00 21.18
C LEU A 597 -11.34 -20.23 22.42
N TRP A 598 -11.39 -18.91 22.36
CA TRP A 598 -11.76 -18.07 23.49
C TRP A 598 -13.25 -18.17 23.84
N SER A 599 -14.11 -18.51 22.87
CA SER A 599 -15.52 -18.84 23.16
C SER A 599 -15.68 -20.22 23.81
N ALA A 600 -14.80 -21.17 23.50
CA ALA A 600 -14.79 -22.51 24.08
C ALA A 600 -14.22 -22.52 25.51
N ASP A 601 -13.10 -21.83 25.72
CA ASP A 601 -12.46 -21.65 27.02
C ASP A 601 -12.22 -20.15 27.31
N PRO A 602 -13.15 -19.48 28.02
CA PRO A 602 -13.01 -18.08 28.40
C PRO A 602 -11.80 -17.79 29.31
N ALA A 603 -11.17 -18.80 29.93
CA ALA A 603 -9.96 -18.59 30.72
C ALA A 603 -8.74 -18.20 29.88
N LEU A 604 -8.77 -18.47 28.57
CA LEU A 604 -7.74 -18.06 27.62
C LEU A 604 -7.86 -16.59 27.20
N ILE A 605 -8.99 -15.92 27.47
CA ILE A 605 -9.23 -14.55 27.02
C ILE A 605 -8.19 -13.61 27.63
N GLY A 606 -7.30 -13.10 26.76
CA GLY A 606 -6.21 -12.21 27.14
C GLY A 606 -4.99 -12.90 27.76
N ASP A 607 -4.92 -14.24 27.76
CA ASP A 607 -3.67 -15.00 27.95
C ASP A 607 -3.11 -15.36 26.57
N ILE A 608 -2.33 -14.43 26.02
CA ILE A 608 -1.83 -14.51 24.65
C ILE A 608 -0.84 -15.68 24.52
N ASP A 609 0.07 -15.84 25.48
CA ASP A 609 1.06 -16.93 25.48
C ASP A 609 0.41 -18.31 25.58
N ALA A 610 -0.65 -18.48 26.39
CA ALA A 610 -1.39 -19.74 26.44
C ALA A 610 -2.13 -20.03 25.13
N THR A 611 -2.71 -18.99 24.54
CA THR A 611 -3.44 -19.09 23.26
C THR A 611 -2.50 -19.50 22.12
N GLU A 612 -1.35 -18.83 21.97
CA GLU A 612 -0.33 -19.14 20.96
C GLU A 612 0.21 -20.56 21.15
N ARG A 613 0.51 -20.97 22.40
CA ARG A 613 0.97 -22.33 22.70
C ARG A 613 -0.07 -23.38 22.34
N LEU A 614 -1.34 -23.16 22.65
CA LEU A 614 -2.41 -24.11 22.34
C LEU A 614 -2.56 -24.28 20.83
N ILE A 615 -2.66 -23.17 20.10
CA ILE A 615 -2.71 -23.16 18.63
C ILE A 615 -1.53 -23.95 18.04
N CYS A 616 -0.31 -23.71 18.54
CA CYS A 616 0.88 -24.39 18.04
C CYS A 616 0.99 -25.86 18.45
N GLN A 617 0.43 -26.26 19.59
CA GLN A 617 0.41 -27.67 20.01
C GLN A 617 -0.56 -28.50 19.16
N THR A 618 -1.65 -27.88 18.68
CA THR A 618 -2.68 -28.56 17.90
C THR A 618 -2.52 -28.39 16.39
N ALA A 619 -1.60 -27.51 15.94
CA ALA A 619 -1.27 -27.36 14.53
C ALA A 619 -0.73 -28.67 13.94
N VAL A 620 -1.10 -28.95 12.68
CA VAL A 620 -0.58 -30.09 11.93
C VAL A 620 0.89 -29.83 11.59
N PRO A 621 1.85 -30.63 12.10
CA PRO A 621 3.27 -30.36 11.90
C PRO A 621 3.65 -30.42 10.41
N LYS A 622 4.43 -29.44 9.94
CA LYS A 622 4.90 -29.34 8.56
C LYS A 622 6.43 -29.20 8.51
N PRO A 623 7.20 -30.31 8.65
CA PRO A 623 8.64 -30.27 8.45
C PRO A 623 8.97 -30.01 6.97
N VAL A 624 10.15 -29.44 6.72
CA VAL A 624 10.64 -29.13 5.38
C VAL A 624 11.71 -30.14 4.97
N GLU A 625 11.68 -30.63 3.74
CA GLU A 625 12.51 -31.78 3.34
C GLU A 625 13.99 -31.43 3.13
N ASN A 626 14.32 -30.18 2.75
CA ASN A 626 15.67 -29.78 2.34
C ASN A 626 16.14 -28.49 3.02
N VAL A 627 17.42 -28.44 3.43
CA VAL A 627 18.14 -27.18 3.74
C VAL A 627 18.81 -26.73 2.45
N CYS A 628 18.32 -25.66 1.83
CA CYS A 628 18.90 -25.16 0.59
C CYS A 628 20.05 -24.19 0.89
N THR A 629 21.02 -24.11 -0.02
CA THR A 629 22.09 -23.11 0.05
C THR A 629 21.71 -21.90 -0.80
N VAL A 630 22.29 -20.72 -0.55
CA VAL A 630 22.01 -19.45 -1.27
C VAL A 630 22.08 -19.57 -2.81
N ALA A 631 22.74 -20.61 -3.34
CA ALA A 631 22.81 -20.89 -4.78
C ALA A 631 21.54 -21.55 -5.37
N ASP A 632 20.65 -22.07 -4.54
CA ASP A 632 19.41 -22.77 -4.93
C ASP A 632 18.17 -21.86 -4.85
N GLU A 633 18.33 -20.61 -4.39
CA GLU A 633 17.22 -19.73 -3.98
C GLU A 633 16.48 -19.03 -5.14
N VAL A 634 17.02 -19.01 -6.35
CA VAL A 634 16.31 -18.48 -7.53
C VAL A 634 16.75 -19.22 -8.80
N PRO A 635 15.90 -20.05 -9.42
CA PRO A 635 16.15 -20.41 -10.81
C PRO A 635 15.76 -19.18 -11.65
N GLU A 636 16.75 -18.49 -12.21
CA GLU A 636 16.53 -17.40 -13.16
C GLU A 636 15.72 -17.92 -14.36
N GLY A 637 14.46 -17.48 -14.48
CA GLY A 637 13.67 -17.73 -15.68
C GLY A 637 12.16 -17.57 -15.46
N PRO A 638 11.40 -17.13 -16.49
CA PRO A 638 9.96 -16.86 -16.40
C PRO A 638 9.06 -18.12 -16.21
N PHE A 639 9.66 -19.30 -16.02
CA PHE A 639 8.95 -20.59 -15.89
C PHE A 639 9.47 -21.46 -14.74
N SER A 640 10.32 -20.93 -13.85
CA SER A 640 10.93 -21.72 -12.77
C SER A 640 9.96 -22.10 -11.65
N SER A 641 8.94 -21.26 -11.40
CA SER A 641 7.83 -21.54 -10.48
C SER A 641 6.95 -22.72 -10.90
N LEU A 642 7.07 -23.20 -12.15
CA LEU A 642 6.37 -24.39 -12.66
C LEU A 642 7.18 -25.69 -12.48
N LEU A 643 8.44 -25.62 -12.02
CA LEU A 643 9.39 -26.75 -12.08
C LEU A 643 10.04 -27.11 -10.74
N SER A 644 9.81 -26.36 -9.66
CA SER A 644 10.38 -26.64 -8.34
C SER A 644 9.28 -26.88 -7.30
N ASP A 645 8.96 -28.15 -7.06
CA ASP A 645 8.04 -28.59 -5.99
C ASP A 645 8.75 -28.69 -4.61
N SER A 646 10.06 -28.45 -4.54
CA SER A 646 10.80 -28.57 -3.28
C SER A 646 10.77 -27.27 -2.50
N VAL A 647 10.02 -27.25 -1.40
CA VAL A 647 10.08 -26.19 -0.40
C VAL A 647 11.41 -26.30 0.35
N CYS A 648 12.14 -25.19 0.42
CA CYS A 648 13.42 -25.08 1.11
C CYS A 648 13.24 -24.55 2.53
N ALA A 649 13.98 -25.12 3.48
CA ALA A 649 14.05 -24.61 4.84
C ALA A 649 14.82 -23.29 4.87
N CYS A 650 14.24 -22.30 5.54
CA CYS A 650 14.92 -21.07 5.90
C CYS A 650 15.57 -21.23 7.29
N GLY A 651 16.66 -20.49 7.56
CA GLY A 651 17.36 -20.54 8.85
C GLY A 651 18.07 -21.86 9.18
N GLY A 652 18.09 -22.83 8.25
CA GLY A 652 18.72 -24.15 8.45
C GLY A 652 17.91 -25.13 9.31
N VAL A 653 16.65 -24.81 9.62
CA VAL A 653 15.77 -25.63 10.46
C VAL A 653 14.71 -26.33 9.60
N THR A 654 14.80 -27.66 9.50
CA THR A 654 13.83 -28.50 8.77
C THR A 654 12.71 -29.06 9.65
N GLY A 655 12.88 -29.01 10.98
CA GLY A 655 11.91 -29.50 11.96
C GLY A 655 10.72 -28.56 12.15
N VAL A 656 10.00 -28.71 13.25
CA VAL A 656 8.92 -27.79 13.66
C VAL A 656 9.26 -27.27 15.05
N PRO A 657 9.15 -25.95 15.31
CA PRO A 657 8.79 -24.90 14.35
C PRO A 657 9.89 -24.64 13.31
N ASN A 658 9.53 -24.07 12.15
CA ASN A 658 10.45 -23.62 11.11
C ASN A 658 10.02 -22.29 10.47
N ASP A 659 10.94 -21.65 9.77
CA ASP A 659 10.77 -20.34 9.11
C ASP A 659 9.88 -20.36 7.85
N VAL A 660 9.17 -21.45 7.57
CA VAL A 660 8.27 -21.57 6.41
C VAL A 660 6.82 -21.73 6.85
N TYR A 661 6.56 -22.65 7.77
CA TYR A 661 5.23 -22.98 8.27
C TYR A 661 5.01 -22.56 9.72
N GLY A 662 6.03 -22.01 10.39
CA GLY A 662 5.99 -21.76 11.82
C GLY A 662 5.85 -23.07 12.59
N CYS A 663 4.92 -23.10 13.55
CA CYS A 663 4.58 -24.30 14.29
C CYS A 663 3.72 -25.31 13.48
N GLY A 664 3.25 -24.96 12.28
CA GLY A 664 2.57 -25.90 11.39
C GLY A 664 1.40 -25.30 10.62
N PHE A 665 0.54 -26.17 10.11
CA PHE A 665 -0.71 -25.79 9.46
C PHE A 665 -1.85 -25.80 10.48
N ILE A 666 -2.64 -24.73 10.51
CA ILE A 666 -3.69 -24.55 11.52
C ILE A 666 -4.80 -25.60 11.45
N ASP A 667 -5.28 -26.02 12.62
CA ASP A 667 -6.40 -26.95 12.79
C ASP A 667 -7.34 -26.44 13.90
N ALA A 668 -8.43 -25.79 13.50
CA ALA A 668 -9.43 -25.20 14.38
C ALA A 668 -10.18 -26.25 15.20
N GLY A 669 -10.55 -27.37 14.57
CA GLY A 669 -11.32 -28.43 15.22
C GLY A 669 -10.53 -29.07 16.35
N THR A 670 -9.29 -29.48 16.07
CA THR A 670 -8.39 -30.07 17.08
C THR A 670 -8.09 -29.07 18.20
N ALA A 671 -7.88 -27.78 17.87
CA ALA A 671 -7.63 -26.73 18.85
C ALA A 671 -8.80 -26.55 19.82
N VAL A 672 -10.04 -26.50 19.31
CA VAL A 672 -11.25 -26.37 20.12
C VAL A 672 -11.51 -27.63 20.96
N GLU A 673 -11.30 -28.82 20.40
CA GLU A 673 -11.42 -30.07 21.16
C GLU A 673 -10.44 -30.14 22.33
N GLU A 674 -9.21 -29.64 22.16
CA GLU A 674 -8.22 -29.58 23.24
C GLU A 674 -8.59 -28.51 24.28
N ALA A 675 -9.07 -27.34 23.87
CA ALA A 675 -9.53 -26.28 24.78
C ALA A 675 -10.69 -26.74 25.70
N LEU A 676 -11.54 -27.65 25.23
CA LEU A 676 -12.65 -28.20 26.00
C LEU A 676 -12.23 -29.31 26.97
N ARG A 677 -10.96 -29.73 26.98
CA ARG A 677 -10.50 -30.76 27.91
C ARG A 677 -10.32 -30.18 29.32
N PRO A 678 -10.78 -30.90 30.36
CA PRO A 678 -10.83 -30.42 31.74
C PRO A 678 -9.48 -30.38 32.46
#